data_AF-A0A6A2XLZ4-F1
#
_entry.id   AF-A0A6A2XLZ4-F1
#
_cell.length_a   1.000
_cell.length_b   1.000
_cell.length_c   1.000
_cell.angle_alpha   90.00
_cell.angle_beta   90.00
_cell.angle_gamma   90.00
#
_symmetry.space_group_name_H-M   'P 1'
#
loop_
_entity.id
_entity.type
_entity.pdbx_description
1 polymer ?
#
loop_
_entity_poly.entity_id
_entity_poly.type
_entity_poly.pdbx_seq_one_letter_code
_entity_poly.pdbx_strand_id
1 'polypeptide(L)'
;MKDGSHVARPAPLLDNESTITERRISSSSRELLEAQEKMKELELELERAQIVEAEERYSSQLTDLQEALQAQEAKQKEVTEVKEAFDSLNIEIENSRKRKQELEQDLQSSAEEARKFEELHKQSGLHAESEHKRALEFERLLETAKLSAKMEDQLASLQEEVKGLHEKVAENQKVNAALQSTTAELSVAQEDLALSKSLVLDLEQRLASKEDFINLENIFAATKEDLQAKVSELEDTKLKVDEEIKQGNWSKKAEGQRNSDRRCAGSVNSKHVFIAEQRNVELEQQLNLIELKGLKLRRTEGILRKYLNLLPIGRELTEELKIAAERSTQHEDRANMSHQRSLELEDLFQTSHSKLEGAETKEKELTDCLNLATEIESIENDLKASGLRESEATEKLKAAEEQLEQHVAQASGQSATLRRIGSEFKKLPRWKAQMTTTKEMLEVENKVLQSSSENELLLQTNIQLKAELTSFRNCLIRLFLRRKKFEVEETLAKLKQLESFVEELQTKSSHFENENGGLAGANLKLTQELATYESKLRQRFQSQISSLMEENNLLNKTHQDTKKELQSVIVQLEEQLKKEKENENENSLILEIRNLKDEIAEKSRMQTRDKELEEQLVKLETQLKEENTMPDPGDRDSINAQVLQFQRDLQLALRTINQQEEQEKLEEVAKQTPSSSSSSITHTEAASPLSTVKFIVGVALVSVIIGVILGKRY
;
A
#
# COMPACT_ATOMS: atom_id res chain seq x y z
N MET A 1 -98.83 125.67 -41.04
CA MET A 1 -99.91 125.85 -40.04
C MET A 1 -101.17 126.32 -40.76
N LYS A 2 -102.35 126.05 -40.20
CA LYS A 2 -103.63 126.78 -40.38
C LYS A 2 -104.13 127.10 -41.80
N ASP A 3 -105.25 126.48 -42.15
CA ASP A 3 -106.58 127.11 -42.30
C ASP A 3 -106.67 128.65 -42.41
N GLY A 4 -107.49 129.15 -43.35
CA GLY A 4 -108.19 130.45 -43.20
C GLY A 4 -108.08 131.47 -44.35
N SER A 5 -109.26 131.96 -44.79
CA SER A 5 -109.57 133.22 -45.53
C SER A 5 -108.42 134.20 -45.84
N HIS A 6 -108.14 134.54 -47.12
CA HIS A 6 -108.79 135.60 -47.96
C HIS A 6 -108.57 137.05 -47.47
N VAL A 7 -108.32 138.06 -48.33
CA VAL A 7 -109.04 138.45 -49.57
C VAL A 7 -108.13 138.92 -50.75
N ALA A 8 -108.40 138.38 -51.96
CA ALA A 8 -108.17 138.85 -53.36
C ALA A 8 -106.85 139.53 -53.91
N ARG A 9 -106.02 138.73 -54.64
CA ARG A 9 -105.28 138.97 -55.96
C ARG A 9 -104.33 140.19 -56.18
N PRO A 10 -103.42 140.24 -57.21
CA PRO A 10 -102.87 139.20 -58.15
C PRO A 10 -101.35 139.24 -58.57
N ALA A 11 -100.64 138.07 -58.59
CA ALA A 11 -99.57 137.61 -59.56
C ALA A 11 -98.21 138.41 -59.77
N PRO A 12 -97.17 137.90 -60.53
CA PRO A 12 -96.37 136.64 -60.40
C PRO A 12 -94.81 136.73 -60.69
N LEU A 13 -94.08 135.58 -60.61
CA LEU A 13 -92.74 135.17 -61.20
C LEU A 13 -91.43 135.14 -60.32
N LEU A 14 -90.42 134.37 -60.82
CA LEU A 14 -89.27 133.65 -60.17
C LEU A 14 -88.13 133.40 -61.21
N ASP A 15 -86.92 132.79 -61.05
CA ASP A 15 -85.84 132.56 -60.04
C ASP A 15 -84.61 131.86 -60.76
N ASN A 16 -83.34 131.81 -60.26
CA ASN A 16 -82.26 131.04 -60.97
C ASN A 16 -80.91 130.55 -60.32
N GLU A 17 -80.45 130.89 -59.10
CA GLU A 17 -79.02 130.63 -58.73
C GLU A 17 -78.61 129.19 -58.25
N SER A 18 -79.55 128.29 -57.89
CA SER A 18 -79.21 127.07 -57.10
C SER A 18 -78.46 125.95 -57.84
N THR A 19 -78.60 125.82 -59.16
CA THR A 19 -78.37 124.52 -59.84
C THR A 19 -76.94 124.24 -60.31
N ILE A 20 -76.05 125.23 -60.34
CA ILE A 20 -74.65 125.05 -60.79
C ILE A 20 -73.76 124.56 -59.65
N THR A 21 -73.99 125.06 -58.43
CA THR A 21 -73.30 124.61 -57.20
C THR A 21 -73.66 123.16 -56.87
N GLU A 22 -74.94 122.82 -56.85
CA GLU A 22 -75.45 121.46 -56.61
C GLU A 22 -74.79 120.40 -57.49
N ARG A 23 -74.62 120.67 -58.80
CA ARG A 23 -74.04 119.68 -59.73
C ARG A 23 -72.55 119.43 -59.49
N ARG A 24 -71.78 120.46 -59.11
CA ARG A 24 -70.37 120.32 -58.69
C ARG A 24 -70.24 119.63 -57.33
N ILE A 25 -71.12 119.96 -56.39
CA ILE A 25 -71.18 119.29 -55.08
C ILE A 25 -71.53 117.81 -55.26
N SER A 26 -72.44 117.48 -56.18
CA SER A 26 -72.82 116.09 -56.48
C SER A 26 -71.74 115.27 -57.19
N SER A 27 -70.97 115.87 -58.13
CA SER A 27 -69.82 115.16 -58.74
C SER A 27 -68.70 114.95 -57.72
N SER A 28 -68.31 116.00 -56.99
CA SER A 28 -67.28 115.91 -55.95
C SER A 28 -67.68 114.96 -54.81
N SER A 29 -68.97 114.89 -54.46
CA SER A 29 -69.50 113.92 -53.48
C SER A 29 -69.41 112.47 -53.98
N ARG A 30 -69.69 112.20 -55.27
CA ARG A 30 -69.46 110.87 -55.87
C ARG A 30 -67.98 110.51 -55.90
N GLU A 31 -67.13 111.42 -56.36
CA GLU A 31 -65.66 111.22 -56.40
C GLU A 31 -65.09 110.94 -55.01
N LEU A 32 -65.58 111.65 -53.98
CA LEU A 32 -65.23 111.42 -52.58
C LEU A 32 -65.77 110.09 -52.04
N LEU A 33 -66.97 109.65 -52.45
CA LEU A 33 -67.51 108.34 -52.08
C LEU A 33 -66.70 107.20 -52.71
N GLU A 34 -66.39 107.28 -54.01
CA GLU A 34 -65.55 106.30 -54.70
C GLU A 34 -64.12 106.26 -54.14
N ALA A 35 -63.56 107.40 -53.72
CA ALA A 35 -62.28 107.44 -53.02
C ALA A 35 -62.38 106.82 -51.62
N GLN A 36 -63.49 107.00 -50.91
CA GLN A 36 -63.73 106.38 -49.60
C GLN A 36 -63.96 104.86 -49.70
N GLU A 37 -64.59 104.38 -50.77
CA GLU A 37 -64.71 102.94 -51.06
C GLU A 37 -63.35 102.34 -51.40
N LYS A 38 -62.56 102.99 -52.26
CA LYS A 38 -61.19 102.55 -52.59
C LYS A 38 -60.23 102.58 -51.39
N MET A 39 -60.38 103.54 -50.47
CA MET A 39 -59.63 103.50 -49.20
C MET A 39 -59.98 102.26 -48.37
N LYS A 40 -61.27 101.96 -48.18
CA LYS A 40 -61.71 100.76 -47.42
C LYS A 40 -61.29 99.45 -48.08
N GLU A 41 -61.28 99.42 -49.41
CA GLU A 41 -60.82 98.25 -50.17
C GLU A 41 -59.30 98.04 -49.99
N LEU A 42 -58.50 99.11 -50.04
CA LEU A 42 -57.07 99.07 -49.74
C LEU A 42 -56.76 98.79 -48.26
N GLU A 43 -57.59 99.27 -47.32
CA GLU A 43 -57.50 98.92 -45.89
C GLU A 43 -57.77 97.42 -45.69
N LEU A 44 -58.78 96.86 -46.35
CA LEU A 44 -59.08 95.42 -46.32
C LEU A 44 -58.01 94.57 -47.03
N GLU A 45 -57.41 95.04 -48.12
CA GLU A 45 -56.26 94.38 -48.75
C GLU A 45 -55.02 94.43 -47.85
N LEU A 46 -54.79 95.52 -47.12
CA LEU A 46 -53.70 95.64 -46.15
C LEU A 46 -53.90 94.73 -44.94
N GLU A 47 -55.11 94.65 -44.38
CA GLU A 47 -55.44 93.68 -43.32
C GLU A 47 -55.23 92.23 -43.81
N ARG A 48 -55.72 91.90 -45.03
CA ARG A 48 -55.51 90.57 -45.63
C ARG A 48 -54.04 90.24 -45.85
N ALA A 49 -53.25 91.20 -46.33
CA ALA A 49 -51.81 91.03 -46.50
C ALA A 49 -51.12 90.78 -45.14
N GLN A 50 -51.50 91.50 -44.09
CA GLN A 50 -50.96 91.26 -42.73
C GLN A 50 -51.40 89.91 -42.15
N ILE A 51 -52.62 89.44 -42.43
CA ILE A 51 -53.10 88.12 -42.03
C ILE A 51 -52.29 87.02 -42.74
N VAL A 52 -52.12 87.10 -44.07
CA VAL A 52 -51.31 86.12 -44.82
C VAL A 52 -49.85 86.15 -44.36
N GLU A 53 -49.25 87.32 -44.18
CA GLU A 53 -47.87 87.45 -43.68
C GLU A 53 -47.73 86.96 -42.21
N ALA A 54 -48.81 86.93 -41.43
CA ALA A 54 -48.84 86.29 -40.11
C ALA A 54 -49.00 84.77 -40.21
N GLU A 55 -49.86 84.27 -41.09
CA GLU A 55 -50.05 82.83 -41.35
C GLU A 55 -48.78 82.18 -41.93
N GLU A 56 -48.07 82.86 -42.83
CA GLU A 56 -46.75 82.45 -43.35
C GLU A 56 -45.69 82.43 -42.23
N ARG A 57 -45.64 83.44 -41.36
CA ARG A 57 -44.74 83.43 -40.19
C ARG A 57 -45.06 82.30 -39.21
N TYR A 58 -46.33 82.08 -38.88
CA TYR A 58 -46.72 81.04 -37.94
C TYR A 58 -46.53 79.64 -38.52
N SER A 59 -46.79 79.43 -39.82
CA SER A 59 -46.50 78.14 -40.46
C SER A 59 -45.00 77.87 -40.56
N SER A 60 -44.17 78.88 -40.86
CA SER A 60 -42.70 78.76 -40.78
C SER A 60 -42.23 78.37 -39.37
N GLN A 61 -42.76 79.01 -38.32
CA GLN A 61 -42.43 78.66 -36.93
C GLN A 61 -42.91 77.25 -36.57
N LEU A 62 -44.03 76.80 -37.12
CA LEU A 62 -44.54 75.44 -36.92
C LEU A 62 -43.64 74.39 -37.60
N THR A 63 -43.14 74.67 -38.80
CA THR A 63 -42.14 73.80 -39.46
C THR A 63 -40.81 73.80 -38.73
N ASP A 64 -40.29 74.96 -38.31
CA ASP A 64 -39.04 75.06 -37.53
C ASP A 64 -39.12 74.24 -36.23
N LEU A 65 -40.24 74.32 -35.51
CA LEU A 65 -40.50 73.55 -34.30
C LEU A 65 -40.67 72.04 -34.57
N GLN A 66 -41.29 71.67 -35.70
CA GLN A 66 -41.45 70.27 -36.08
C GLN A 66 -40.12 69.63 -36.49
N GLU A 67 -39.26 70.34 -37.23
CA GLU A 67 -37.90 69.90 -37.54
C GLU A 67 -37.03 69.80 -36.26
N ALA A 68 -37.13 70.77 -35.36
CA ALA A 68 -36.44 70.74 -34.07
C ALA A 68 -36.87 69.54 -33.20
N LEU A 69 -38.18 69.20 -33.19
CA LEU A 69 -38.70 68.03 -32.50
C LEU A 69 -38.18 66.72 -33.11
N GLN A 70 -38.23 66.56 -34.44
CA GLN A 70 -37.70 65.38 -35.12
C GLN A 70 -36.19 65.22 -34.92
N ALA A 71 -35.43 66.33 -34.90
CA ALA A 71 -34.00 66.32 -34.59
C ALA A 71 -33.72 65.96 -33.11
N GLN A 72 -34.66 66.24 -32.18
CA GLN A 72 -34.56 65.81 -30.79
C GLN A 72 -34.93 64.32 -30.63
N GLU A 73 -35.96 63.83 -31.32
CA GLU A 73 -36.34 62.42 -31.35
C GLU A 73 -35.22 61.54 -31.94
N ALA A 74 -34.58 61.99 -33.03
CA ALA A 74 -33.40 61.32 -33.60
C ALA A 74 -32.24 61.21 -32.60
N LYS A 75 -31.88 62.31 -31.93
CA LYS A 75 -30.84 62.30 -30.89
C LYS A 75 -31.21 61.42 -29.70
N GLN A 76 -32.49 61.38 -29.31
CA GLN A 76 -32.94 60.50 -28.24
C GLN A 76 -32.80 59.02 -28.62
N LYS A 77 -33.05 58.68 -29.90
CA LYS A 77 -32.84 57.34 -30.47
C LYS A 77 -31.36 56.95 -30.52
N GLU A 78 -30.48 57.84 -30.96
CA GLU A 78 -29.02 57.65 -30.90
C GLU A 78 -28.55 57.41 -29.46
N VAL A 79 -29.06 58.17 -28.49
CA VAL A 79 -28.75 58.01 -27.06
C VAL A 79 -29.26 56.68 -26.49
N THR A 80 -30.35 56.10 -27.01
CA THR A 80 -30.76 54.73 -26.62
C THR A 80 -29.87 53.66 -27.26
N GLU A 81 -29.53 53.78 -28.55
CA GLU A 81 -28.65 52.82 -29.24
C GLU A 81 -27.24 52.78 -28.63
N VAL A 82 -26.69 53.94 -28.25
CA VAL A 82 -25.40 54.03 -27.54
C VAL A 82 -25.46 53.39 -26.15
N LYS A 83 -26.60 53.46 -25.44
CA LYS A 83 -26.77 52.78 -24.15
C LYS A 83 -26.85 51.26 -24.31
N GLU A 84 -27.66 50.78 -25.25
CA GLU A 84 -27.80 49.34 -25.54
C GLU A 84 -26.46 48.73 -25.96
N ALA A 85 -25.65 49.46 -26.74
CA ALA A 85 -24.28 49.08 -27.07
C ALA A 85 -23.34 49.06 -25.85
N PHE A 86 -23.46 50.04 -24.94
CA PHE A 86 -22.66 50.10 -23.71
C PHE A 86 -23.01 48.98 -22.73
N ASP A 87 -24.30 48.69 -22.53
CA ASP A 87 -24.78 47.60 -21.68
C ASP A 87 -24.34 46.23 -22.24
N SER A 88 -24.41 46.06 -23.57
CA SER A 88 -23.91 44.86 -24.27
C SER A 88 -22.40 44.67 -24.07
N LEU A 89 -21.61 45.74 -24.24
CA LEU A 89 -20.16 45.72 -24.00
C LEU A 89 -19.83 45.42 -22.52
N ASN A 90 -20.60 45.95 -21.58
CA ASN A 90 -20.40 45.71 -20.15
C ASN A 90 -20.69 44.24 -19.78
N ILE A 91 -21.70 43.61 -20.40
CA ILE A 91 -21.95 42.16 -20.29
C ILE A 91 -20.78 41.35 -20.87
N GLU A 92 -20.23 41.75 -22.03
CA GLU A 92 -19.08 41.05 -22.62
C GLU A 92 -17.80 41.21 -21.79
N ILE A 93 -17.57 42.38 -21.18
CA ILE A 93 -16.47 42.62 -20.23
C ILE A 93 -16.60 41.71 -19.00
N GLU A 94 -17.79 41.56 -18.42
CA GLU A 94 -17.97 40.71 -17.23
C GLU A 94 -17.89 39.22 -17.57
N ASN A 95 -18.37 38.80 -18.75
CA ASN A 95 -18.16 37.45 -19.26
C ASN A 95 -16.66 37.16 -19.51
N SER A 96 -15.93 38.12 -20.07
CA SER A 96 -14.48 38.03 -20.27
C SER A 96 -13.72 37.94 -18.93
N ARG A 97 -14.14 38.75 -17.94
CA ARG A 97 -13.62 38.71 -16.56
C ARG A 97 -13.82 37.33 -15.92
N LYS A 98 -15.04 36.80 -15.98
CA LYS A 98 -15.39 35.48 -15.46
C LYS A 98 -14.57 34.37 -16.14
N ARG A 99 -14.47 34.40 -17.47
CA ARG A 99 -13.67 33.43 -18.25
C ARG A 99 -12.18 33.52 -17.95
N LYS A 100 -11.63 34.71 -17.70
CA LYS A 100 -10.25 34.88 -17.23
C LYS A 100 -10.06 34.20 -15.88
N GLN A 101 -11.00 34.40 -14.94
CA GLN A 101 -10.93 33.84 -13.59
C GLN A 101 -11.05 32.30 -13.59
N GLU A 102 -11.87 31.74 -14.48
CA GLU A 102 -11.94 30.29 -14.74
C GLU A 102 -10.60 29.75 -15.26
N LEU A 103 -10.02 30.38 -16.29
CA LEU A 103 -8.69 30.00 -16.83
C LEU A 103 -7.55 30.15 -15.81
N GLU A 104 -7.64 31.12 -14.90
CA GLU A 104 -6.67 31.35 -13.83
C GLU A 104 -6.76 30.26 -12.75
N GLN A 105 -7.96 29.73 -12.49
CA GLN A 105 -8.19 28.57 -11.62
C GLN A 105 -7.75 27.24 -12.28
N ASP A 106 -8.03 27.05 -13.58
CA ASP A 106 -7.58 25.87 -14.35
C ASP A 106 -6.05 25.82 -14.48
N LEU A 107 -5.40 26.99 -14.64
CA LEU A 107 -3.94 27.08 -14.65
C LEU A 107 -3.36 26.75 -13.26
N GLN A 108 -4.02 27.14 -12.18
CA GLN A 108 -3.58 26.79 -10.83
C GLN A 108 -3.71 25.28 -10.55
N SER A 109 -4.84 24.66 -10.89
CA SER A 109 -5.03 23.21 -10.70
C SER A 109 -4.04 22.39 -11.54
N SER A 110 -3.82 22.78 -12.80
CA SER A 110 -2.81 22.19 -13.68
C SER A 110 -1.39 22.33 -13.12
N ALA A 111 -1.03 23.49 -12.55
CA ALA A 111 0.27 23.70 -11.90
C ALA A 111 0.43 22.87 -10.60
N GLU A 112 -0.65 22.64 -9.86
CA GLU A 112 -0.66 21.74 -8.70
C GLU A 112 -0.55 20.27 -9.10
N GLU A 113 -1.12 19.86 -10.23
CA GLU A 113 -0.93 18.51 -10.80
C GLU A 113 0.47 18.29 -11.34
N ALA A 114 1.04 19.26 -12.06
CA ALA A 114 2.43 19.21 -12.52
C ALA A 114 3.43 18.98 -11.36
N ARG A 115 3.21 19.65 -10.22
CA ARG A 115 3.99 19.42 -8.98
C ARG A 115 3.83 18.00 -8.41
N LYS A 116 2.62 17.41 -8.46
CA LYS A 116 2.38 16.03 -8.04
C LYS A 116 3.15 15.05 -8.92
N PHE A 117 3.16 15.26 -10.25
CA PHE A 117 3.95 14.44 -11.18
C PHE A 117 5.46 14.60 -10.96
N GLU A 118 5.95 15.82 -10.71
CA GLU A 118 7.37 16.07 -10.39
C GLU A 118 7.80 15.36 -9.10
N GLU A 119 6.96 15.36 -8.08
CA GLU A 119 7.20 14.68 -6.81
C GLU A 119 7.14 13.15 -6.94
N LEU A 120 6.16 12.61 -7.67
CA LEU A 120 6.10 11.19 -8.01
C LEU A 120 7.33 10.73 -8.81
N HIS A 121 7.85 11.58 -9.72
CA HIS A 121 9.08 11.28 -10.45
C HIS A 121 10.30 11.24 -9.52
N LYS A 122 10.41 12.14 -8.54
CA LYS A 122 11.48 12.10 -7.52
C LYS A 122 11.39 10.83 -6.65
N GLN A 123 10.19 10.48 -6.20
CA GLN A 123 9.96 9.26 -5.40
C GLN A 123 10.27 7.99 -6.20
N SER A 124 9.89 7.95 -7.48
CA SER A 124 10.27 6.87 -8.41
C SER A 124 11.79 6.76 -8.59
N GLY A 125 12.49 7.88 -8.77
CA GLY A 125 13.96 7.91 -8.85
C GLY A 125 14.64 7.39 -7.57
N LEU A 126 14.19 7.83 -6.39
CA LEU A 126 14.67 7.35 -5.09
C LEU A 126 14.38 5.84 -4.90
N HIS A 127 13.24 5.35 -5.38
CA HIS A 127 12.92 3.93 -5.34
C HIS A 127 13.84 3.12 -6.27
N ALA A 128 14.03 3.55 -7.51
CA ALA A 128 14.95 2.91 -8.47
C ALA A 128 16.40 2.87 -7.94
N GLU A 129 16.87 3.95 -7.30
CA GLU A 129 18.16 3.97 -6.59
C GLU A 129 18.21 2.93 -5.46
N SER A 130 17.14 2.77 -4.68
CA SER A 130 17.07 1.77 -3.59
C SER A 130 17.08 0.33 -4.11
N GLU A 131 16.45 0.09 -5.27
CA GLU A 131 16.41 -1.21 -5.92
C GLU A 131 17.77 -1.55 -6.55
N HIS A 132 18.43 -0.57 -7.19
CA HIS A 132 19.79 -0.74 -7.70
C HIS A 132 20.81 -1.05 -6.59
N LYS A 133 20.72 -0.38 -5.44
CA LYS A 133 21.53 -0.70 -4.25
C LYS A 133 21.28 -2.14 -3.77
N ARG A 134 20.01 -2.59 -3.72
CA ARG A 134 19.65 -3.98 -3.38
C ARG A 134 20.16 -5.00 -4.40
N ALA A 135 20.18 -4.65 -5.70
CA ALA A 135 20.73 -5.51 -6.75
C ALA A 135 22.25 -5.71 -6.58
N LEU A 136 22.99 -4.64 -6.26
CA LEU A 136 24.44 -4.71 -5.95
C LEU A 136 24.72 -5.55 -4.69
N GLU A 137 23.85 -5.51 -3.69
CA GLU A 137 23.93 -6.40 -2.51
C GLU A 137 23.72 -7.88 -2.89
N PHE A 138 22.75 -8.17 -3.77
CA PHE A 138 22.56 -9.54 -4.29
C PHE A 138 23.73 -10.01 -5.16
N GLU A 139 24.31 -9.16 -6.00
CA GLU A 139 25.51 -9.49 -6.79
C GLU A 139 26.70 -9.82 -5.88
N ARG A 140 26.92 -9.02 -4.84
CA ARG A 140 27.96 -9.28 -3.82
C ARG A 140 27.73 -10.61 -3.09
N LEU A 141 26.48 -10.91 -2.71
CA LEU A 141 26.13 -12.18 -2.08
C LEU A 141 26.35 -13.37 -3.01
N LEU A 142 25.96 -13.24 -4.30
CA LEU A 142 26.20 -14.24 -5.33
C LEU A 142 27.70 -14.53 -5.48
N GLU A 143 28.55 -13.50 -5.50
CA GLU A 143 30.00 -13.67 -5.60
C GLU A 143 30.59 -14.37 -4.36
N THR A 144 30.11 -14.06 -3.15
CA THR A 144 30.51 -14.82 -1.95
C THR A 144 30.07 -16.28 -2.00
N ALA A 145 28.90 -16.59 -2.60
CA ALA A 145 28.42 -17.96 -2.77
C ALA A 145 29.22 -18.75 -3.84
N LYS A 146 29.68 -18.09 -4.92
CA LYS A 146 30.62 -18.70 -5.88
C LYS A 146 31.95 -19.06 -5.21
N LEU A 147 32.45 -18.20 -4.33
CA LEU A 147 33.68 -18.44 -3.59
C LEU A 147 33.54 -19.57 -2.56
N SER A 148 32.39 -19.70 -1.89
CA SER A 148 32.16 -20.85 -1.00
C SER A 148 31.98 -22.16 -1.76
N ALA A 149 31.25 -22.18 -2.88
CA ALA A 149 31.13 -23.36 -3.73
C ALA A 149 32.51 -23.85 -4.24
N LYS A 150 33.38 -22.91 -4.63
CA LYS A 150 34.78 -23.23 -5.01
C LYS A 150 35.61 -23.80 -3.85
N MET A 151 35.32 -23.44 -2.60
CA MET A 151 35.92 -24.08 -1.43
C MET A 151 35.35 -25.48 -1.18
N GLU A 152 34.07 -25.71 -1.45
CA GLU A 152 33.43 -27.03 -1.37
C GLU A 152 34.01 -28.00 -2.41
N ASP A 153 34.26 -27.55 -3.65
CA ASP A 153 34.98 -28.32 -4.68
C ASP A 153 36.39 -28.74 -4.20
N GLN A 154 37.12 -27.82 -3.56
CA GLN A 154 38.45 -28.10 -3.01
C GLN A 154 38.38 -29.08 -1.83
N LEU A 155 37.38 -28.97 -0.96
CA LEU A 155 37.15 -29.93 0.12
C LEU A 155 36.79 -31.32 -0.41
N ALA A 156 35.97 -31.42 -1.46
CA ALA A 156 35.63 -32.68 -2.11
C ALA A 156 36.87 -33.36 -2.72
N SER A 157 37.72 -32.60 -3.41
CA SER A 157 38.98 -33.11 -3.97
C SER A 157 39.95 -33.62 -2.88
N LEU A 158 40.10 -32.87 -1.78
CA LEU A 158 40.91 -33.30 -0.63
C LEU A 158 40.30 -34.53 0.07
N GLN A 159 38.97 -34.63 0.15
CA GLN A 159 38.28 -35.78 0.72
C GLN A 159 38.47 -37.05 -0.14
N GLU A 160 38.53 -36.91 -1.47
CA GLU A 160 38.86 -38.02 -2.37
C GLU A 160 40.33 -38.45 -2.24
N GLU A 161 41.28 -37.51 -2.15
CA GLU A 161 42.69 -37.83 -1.89
C GLU A 161 42.87 -38.55 -0.54
N VAL A 162 42.23 -38.04 0.52
CA VAL A 162 42.24 -38.67 1.86
C VAL A 162 41.63 -40.08 1.80
N LYS A 163 40.56 -40.31 1.04
CA LYS A 163 39.97 -41.64 0.84
C LYS A 163 40.96 -42.58 0.12
N GLY A 164 41.59 -42.12 -0.96
CA GLY A 164 42.61 -42.89 -1.69
C GLY A 164 43.85 -43.21 -0.84
N LEU A 165 44.23 -42.32 0.09
CA LEU A 165 45.29 -42.59 1.07
C LEU A 165 44.87 -43.64 2.11
N HIS A 166 43.64 -43.62 2.61
CA HIS A 166 43.13 -44.66 3.52
C HIS A 166 43.08 -46.04 2.84
N GLU A 167 42.67 -46.10 1.58
CA GLU A 167 42.67 -47.35 0.79
C GLU A 167 44.09 -47.90 0.60
N LYS A 168 45.08 -47.05 0.27
CA LYS A 168 46.50 -47.42 0.22
C LYS A 168 47.05 -47.88 1.57
N VAL A 169 46.63 -47.27 2.68
CA VAL A 169 47.04 -47.72 4.03
C VAL A 169 46.46 -49.10 4.35
N ALA A 170 45.19 -49.35 4.03
CA ALA A 170 44.56 -50.66 4.21
C ALA A 170 45.18 -51.75 3.31
N GLU A 171 45.63 -51.40 2.10
CA GLU A 171 46.41 -52.30 1.24
C GLU A 171 47.80 -52.60 1.83
N ASN A 172 48.54 -51.58 2.29
CA ASN A 172 49.84 -51.77 2.96
C ASN A 172 49.72 -52.63 4.22
N GLN A 173 48.61 -52.51 4.99
CA GLN A 173 48.34 -53.39 6.13
C GLN A 173 48.18 -54.87 5.70
N LYS A 174 47.49 -55.14 4.59
CA LYS A 174 47.36 -56.50 4.03
C LYS A 174 48.71 -57.05 3.55
N VAL A 175 49.50 -56.23 2.86
CA VAL A 175 50.87 -56.60 2.41
C VAL A 175 51.77 -56.91 3.60
N ASN A 176 51.74 -56.08 4.66
CA ASN A 176 52.50 -56.32 5.87
C ASN A 176 52.06 -57.61 6.60
N ALA A 177 50.75 -57.89 6.68
CA ALA A 177 50.24 -59.14 7.25
C ALA A 177 50.68 -60.38 6.42
N ALA A 178 50.69 -60.27 5.09
CA ALA A 178 51.21 -61.33 4.21
C ALA A 178 52.72 -61.55 4.41
N LEU A 179 53.51 -60.47 4.54
CA LEU A 179 54.95 -60.54 4.84
C LEU A 179 55.22 -61.15 6.22
N GLN A 180 54.36 -60.90 7.21
CA GLN A 180 54.45 -61.56 8.52
C GLN A 180 54.14 -63.06 8.42
N SER A 181 53.14 -63.47 7.62
CA SER A 181 52.86 -64.89 7.34
C SER A 181 54.05 -65.58 6.68
N THR A 182 54.58 -65.02 5.59
CA THR A 182 55.72 -65.64 4.89
C THR A 182 57.01 -65.63 5.71
N THR A 183 57.19 -64.66 6.62
CA THR A 183 58.31 -64.68 7.59
C THR A 183 58.15 -65.79 8.63
N ALA A 184 56.93 -66.06 9.10
CA ALA A 184 56.64 -67.19 9.99
C ALA A 184 56.80 -68.54 9.27
N GLU A 185 56.29 -68.67 8.05
CA GLU A 185 56.45 -69.84 7.19
C GLU A 185 57.94 -70.13 6.89
N LEU A 186 58.74 -69.09 6.60
CA LEU A 186 60.19 -69.21 6.43
C LEU A 186 60.89 -69.66 7.72
N SER A 187 60.41 -69.20 8.89
CA SER A 187 60.96 -69.60 10.19
C SER A 187 60.71 -71.09 10.47
N VAL A 188 59.50 -71.59 10.20
CA VAL A 188 59.16 -73.02 10.28
C VAL A 188 60.01 -73.83 9.30
N ALA A 189 60.13 -73.39 8.05
CA ALA A 189 60.98 -74.07 7.05
C ALA A 189 62.47 -74.08 7.44
N GLN A 190 62.93 -73.09 8.21
CA GLN A 190 64.29 -73.04 8.75
C GLN A 190 64.48 -74.00 9.93
N GLU A 191 63.46 -74.21 10.77
CA GLU A 191 63.44 -75.25 11.82
C GLU A 191 63.39 -76.66 11.21
N ASP A 192 62.52 -76.90 10.22
CA ASP A 192 62.47 -78.16 9.46
C ASP A 192 63.80 -78.46 8.74
N LEU A 193 64.47 -77.44 8.20
CA LEU A 193 65.80 -77.59 7.60
C LEU A 193 66.87 -77.91 8.66
N ALA A 194 66.76 -77.39 9.88
CA ALA A 194 67.66 -77.74 10.97
C ALA A 194 67.44 -79.19 11.44
N LEU A 195 66.18 -79.62 11.58
CA LEU A 195 65.81 -81.02 11.85
C LEU A 195 66.32 -81.95 10.75
N SER A 196 66.10 -81.60 9.48
CA SER A 196 66.59 -82.35 8.31
C SER A 196 68.12 -82.50 8.33
N LYS A 197 68.87 -81.41 8.60
CA LYS A 197 70.33 -81.46 8.75
C LYS A 197 70.77 -82.36 9.92
N SER A 198 70.07 -82.34 11.05
CA SER A 198 70.38 -83.24 12.18
C SER A 198 70.13 -84.72 11.84
N LEU A 199 69.10 -85.01 11.05
CA LEU A 199 68.79 -86.36 10.57
C LEU A 199 69.76 -86.83 9.47
N VAL A 200 70.25 -85.92 8.63
CA VAL A 200 71.37 -86.21 7.71
C VAL A 200 72.63 -86.55 8.49
N LEU A 201 72.97 -85.81 9.55
CA LEU A 201 74.13 -86.13 10.41
C LEU A 201 74.00 -87.49 11.13
N ASP A 202 72.82 -87.86 11.64
CA ASP A 202 72.58 -89.22 12.18
C ASP A 202 72.78 -90.29 11.10
N LEU A 203 72.26 -90.06 9.89
CA LEU A 203 72.43 -90.98 8.77
C LEU A 203 73.89 -91.08 8.28
N GLU A 204 74.64 -89.97 8.25
CA GLU A 204 76.07 -89.96 7.94
C GLU A 204 76.88 -90.72 8.99
N GLN A 205 76.59 -90.52 10.29
CA GLN A 205 77.22 -91.27 11.38
C GLN A 205 76.86 -92.77 11.36
N ARG A 206 75.64 -93.11 10.93
CA ARG A 206 75.18 -94.49 10.67
C ARG A 206 75.68 -95.09 9.36
N LEU A 207 76.19 -94.28 8.44
CA LEU A 207 76.92 -94.74 7.25
C LEU A 207 78.39 -94.96 7.58
N ALA A 208 79.04 -94.07 8.33
CA ALA A 208 80.41 -94.27 8.81
C ALA A 208 80.56 -95.56 9.64
N SER A 209 79.63 -95.82 10.57
CA SER A 209 79.60 -97.09 11.33
C SER A 209 79.16 -98.32 10.51
N LYS A 210 78.67 -98.13 9.27
CA LYS A 210 78.55 -99.20 8.27
C LYS A 210 79.81 -99.37 7.43
N GLU A 211 80.56 -98.31 7.18
CA GLU A 211 81.90 -98.39 6.58
C GLU A 211 82.83 -99.21 7.49
N ASP A 212 82.71 -99.06 8.81
CA ASP A 212 83.37 -99.93 9.79
C ASP A 212 82.90 -101.40 9.70
N PHE A 213 81.63 -101.64 9.39
CA PHE A 213 81.11 -102.99 9.11
C PHE A 213 81.66 -103.56 7.79
N ILE A 214 81.83 -102.73 6.76
CA ILE A 214 82.47 -103.10 5.49
C ILE A 214 83.98 -103.36 5.70
N ASN A 215 84.65 -102.63 6.60
CA ASN A 215 86.02 -102.91 7.00
C ASN A 215 86.13 -104.25 7.74
N LEU A 216 85.17 -104.57 8.62
CA LEU A 216 85.02 -105.92 9.20
C LEU A 216 84.73 -106.98 8.14
N GLU A 217 83.87 -106.70 7.15
CA GLU A 217 83.56 -107.61 6.04
C GLU A 217 84.78 -107.83 5.12
N ASN A 218 85.63 -106.82 4.91
CA ASN A 218 86.91 -106.95 4.23
C ASN A 218 87.94 -107.74 5.04
N ILE A 219 87.96 -107.63 6.38
CA ILE A 219 88.77 -108.51 7.25
C ILE A 219 88.23 -109.94 7.21
N PHE A 220 86.90 -110.13 7.16
CA PHE A 220 86.28 -111.43 6.91
C PHE A 220 86.56 -111.96 5.50
N ALA A 221 86.68 -111.11 4.49
CA ALA A 221 87.06 -111.48 3.13
C ALA A 221 88.54 -111.89 3.07
N ALA A 222 89.45 -111.13 3.68
CA ALA A 222 90.87 -111.46 3.73
C ALA A 222 91.16 -112.71 4.57
N THR A 223 90.47 -112.91 5.70
CA THR A 223 90.57 -114.17 6.48
C THR A 223 89.86 -115.33 5.79
N LYS A 224 88.77 -115.08 5.04
CA LYS A 224 88.20 -116.06 4.11
C LYS A 224 89.17 -116.38 2.99
N GLU A 225 89.95 -115.45 2.45
CA GLU A 225 90.95 -115.70 1.41
C GLU A 225 92.17 -116.45 1.94
N ASP A 226 92.66 -116.17 3.16
CA ASP A 226 93.68 -117.01 3.81
C ASP A 226 93.15 -118.43 4.12
N LEU A 227 91.89 -118.54 4.57
CA LEU A 227 91.20 -119.81 4.70
C LEU A 227 90.92 -120.47 3.35
N GLN A 228 90.74 -119.72 2.26
CA GLN A 228 90.43 -120.23 0.93
C GLN A 228 91.71 -120.65 0.20
N ALA A 229 92.84 -119.99 0.45
CA ALA A 229 94.17 -120.47 0.09
C ALA A 229 94.49 -121.77 0.85
N LYS A 230 94.22 -121.83 2.16
CA LYS A 230 94.32 -123.09 2.93
C LYS A 230 93.30 -124.15 2.51
N VAL A 231 92.12 -123.76 2.00
CA VAL A 231 91.18 -124.69 1.37
C VAL A 231 91.67 -125.12 0.00
N SER A 232 92.43 -124.31 -0.75
CA SER A 232 93.11 -124.77 -1.98
C SER A 232 94.31 -125.68 -1.69
N GLU A 233 95.11 -125.42 -0.65
CA GLU A 233 96.11 -126.38 -0.16
C GLU A 233 95.44 -127.69 0.29
N LEU A 234 94.32 -127.59 1.04
CA LEU A 234 93.51 -128.74 1.40
C LEU A 234 92.83 -129.39 0.19
N GLU A 235 92.45 -128.66 -0.85
CA GLU A 235 91.84 -129.18 -2.07
C GLU A 235 92.86 -129.84 -3.01
N ASP A 236 94.13 -129.44 -3.01
CA ASP A 236 95.20 -130.25 -3.60
C ASP A 236 95.44 -131.55 -2.79
N THR A 237 95.28 -131.52 -1.45
CA THR A 237 95.30 -132.77 -0.67
C THR A 237 94.00 -133.58 -0.78
N LYS A 238 92.87 -132.95 -1.12
CA LYS A 238 91.54 -133.56 -1.18
C LYS A 238 91.14 -133.97 -2.59
N LEU A 239 91.72 -133.43 -3.67
CA LEU A 239 91.70 -134.04 -5.00
C LEU A 239 92.47 -135.38 -5.03
N LYS A 240 93.20 -135.70 -3.95
CA LYS A 240 93.80 -137.00 -3.64
C LYS A 240 92.90 -137.92 -2.79
N VAL A 241 91.65 -137.52 -2.53
CA VAL A 241 90.64 -138.19 -1.66
C VAL A 241 89.22 -138.17 -2.27
N ASP A 242 88.86 -137.12 -3.02
CA ASP A 242 87.60 -136.93 -3.75
C ASP A 242 87.43 -137.88 -4.95
N GLU A 243 88.36 -138.81 -5.16
CA GLU A 243 88.14 -139.99 -6.00
C GLU A 243 87.12 -140.98 -5.37
N GLU A 244 86.73 -140.79 -4.09
CA GLU A 244 85.90 -141.77 -3.33
C GLU A 244 84.37 -141.49 -3.15
N ILE A 245 83.84 -140.26 -2.91
CA ILE A 245 82.51 -140.06 -2.25
C ILE A 245 81.45 -139.17 -3.01
N LYS A 246 80.12 -139.39 -2.78
CA LYS A 246 78.96 -139.00 -3.66
C LYS A 246 77.61 -138.60 -2.94
N GLN A 247 76.78 -137.64 -3.47
CA GLN A 247 75.25 -137.43 -3.43
C GLN A 247 74.38 -136.81 -2.21
N GLY A 248 73.26 -135.99 -2.39
CA GLY A 248 72.16 -135.56 -1.36
C GLY A 248 71.11 -134.31 -1.54
N ASN A 249 69.86 -134.16 -0.87
CA ASN A 249 68.75 -133.03 -0.92
C ASN A 249 67.41 -132.96 0.08
N TRP A 250 66.43 -131.92 0.09
CA TRP A 250 64.88 -131.83 0.46
C TRP A 250 64.02 -130.62 1.22
N SER A 251 62.69 -130.68 1.71
CA SER A 251 61.64 -129.54 2.10
C SER A 251 60.19 -129.91 2.81
N LYS A 252 59.03 -129.22 3.28
CA LYS A 252 58.25 -127.89 3.69
C LYS A 252 56.72 -128.17 4.30
N LYS A 253 55.59 -127.46 4.83
CA LYS A 253 54.93 -126.12 5.38
C LYS A 253 53.34 -126.17 5.93
N ALA A 254 52.63 -125.27 6.76
CA ALA A 254 51.12 -125.30 7.29
C ALA A 254 50.27 -124.02 7.96
N GLU A 255 48.94 -124.05 8.45
CA GLU A 255 47.91 -122.93 8.94
C GLU A 255 46.60 -123.18 9.96
N GLY A 256 45.68 -122.19 10.43
CA GLY A 256 44.37 -122.30 11.34
C GLY A 256 43.33 -121.07 11.80
N GLN A 257 42.10 -121.20 12.51
CA GLN A 257 40.98 -120.14 12.93
C GLN A 257 39.65 -120.59 13.87
N ARG A 258 38.51 -119.99 14.53
CA ARG A 258 37.82 -118.75 15.27
C ARG A 258 36.23 -118.88 15.82
N ASN A 259 35.59 -118.18 16.88
CA ASN A 259 34.05 -117.80 17.24
C ASN A 259 33.58 -117.42 18.79
N SER A 260 32.39 -117.03 19.47
CA SER A 260 30.81 -116.82 19.45
C SER A 260 29.99 -115.88 20.58
N ASP A 261 28.68 -116.08 21.11
CA ASP A 261 27.60 -115.06 21.73
C ASP A 261 26.45 -115.40 22.91
N ARG A 262 25.59 -114.45 23.59
CA ARG A 262 24.20 -114.50 24.40
C ARG A 262 23.72 -113.31 25.45
N ARG A 263 22.54 -113.00 26.20
CA ARG A 263 20.96 -113.12 26.38
C ARG A 263 20.17 -112.24 27.57
N CYS A 264 18.79 -112.22 27.90
CA CYS A 264 17.94 -111.26 28.84
C CYS A 264 16.43 -111.55 29.49
N ALA A 265 15.73 -110.78 30.49
CA ALA A 265 14.25 -110.90 31.07
C ALA A 265 13.50 -109.83 32.09
N GLY A 266 12.11 -109.72 32.26
CA GLY A 266 11.29 -109.19 33.47
C GLY A 266 9.91 -108.34 33.40
N SER A 267 8.87 -108.49 34.29
CA SER A 267 7.62 -107.58 34.42
C SER A 267 6.59 -107.82 35.61
N VAL A 268 5.95 -106.76 36.20
CA VAL A 268 4.53 -106.73 36.76
C VAL A 268 4.04 -105.36 37.28
N ASN A 269 4.91 -104.48 37.80
CA ASN A 269 4.55 -103.15 38.40
C ASN A 269 3.84 -102.14 37.46
N SER A 270 3.57 -102.54 36.22
CA SER A 270 3.24 -101.66 35.09
C SER A 270 1.86 -101.00 35.16
N LYS A 271 0.80 -101.63 35.69
CA LYS A 271 -0.58 -101.13 35.43
C LYS A 271 -0.97 -99.83 36.14
N HIS A 272 -0.61 -99.64 37.41
CA HIS A 272 -0.89 -98.37 38.10
C HIS A 272 0.05 -97.24 37.63
N VAL A 273 1.29 -97.59 37.32
CA VAL A 273 2.26 -96.70 36.66
C VAL A 273 1.69 -96.23 35.31
N PHE A 274 1.24 -97.14 34.45
CA PHE A 274 0.65 -96.85 33.14
C PHE A 274 -0.58 -95.94 33.20
N ILE A 275 -1.47 -96.07 34.20
CA ILE A 275 -2.63 -95.18 34.34
C ILE A 275 -2.22 -93.79 34.83
N ALA A 276 -1.24 -93.69 35.74
CA ALA A 276 -0.68 -92.41 36.17
C ALA A 276 0.10 -91.72 35.04
N GLU A 277 0.91 -92.48 34.29
CA GLU A 277 1.59 -92.04 33.07
C GLU A 277 0.59 -91.57 32.02
N GLN A 278 -0.48 -92.33 31.74
CA GLN A 278 -1.50 -91.92 30.77
C GLN A 278 -2.20 -90.62 31.18
N ARG A 279 -2.49 -90.44 32.48
CA ARG A 279 -3.10 -89.21 33.00
C ARG A 279 -2.12 -88.03 32.96
N ASN A 280 -0.85 -88.25 33.26
CA ASN A 280 0.20 -87.24 33.14
C ASN A 280 0.42 -86.85 31.68
N VAL A 281 0.51 -87.80 30.75
CA VAL A 281 0.64 -87.57 29.31
C VAL A 281 -0.54 -86.76 28.77
N GLU A 282 -1.78 -87.02 29.22
CA GLU A 282 -2.93 -86.21 28.81
C GLU A 282 -2.89 -84.79 29.41
N LEU A 283 -2.44 -84.62 30.65
CA LEU A 283 -2.22 -83.30 31.26
C LEU A 283 -1.07 -82.53 30.60
N GLU A 284 0.02 -83.21 30.22
CA GLU A 284 1.13 -82.65 29.44
C GLU A 284 0.66 -82.24 28.04
N GLN A 285 -0.19 -83.03 27.37
CA GLN A 285 -0.79 -82.65 26.09
C GLN A 285 -1.69 -81.41 26.23
N GLN A 286 -2.49 -81.32 27.31
CA GLN A 286 -3.30 -80.13 27.62
C GLN A 286 -2.42 -78.91 27.89
N LEU A 287 -1.34 -79.06 28.66
CA LEU A 287 -0.39 -78.00 28.99
C LEU A 287 0.33 -77.49 27.73
N ASN A 288 0.88 -78.40 26.91
CA ASN A 288 1.49 -78.09 25.62
C ASN A 288 0.51 -77.38 24.68
N LEU A 289 -0.77 -77.76 24.66
CA LEU A 289 -1.80 -77.09 23.87
C LEU A 289 -2.12 -75.67 24.37
N ILE A 290 -2.11 -75.45 25.69
CA ILE A 290 -2.27 -74.14 26.32
C ILE A 290 -1.05 -73.25 26.04
N GLU A 291 0.17 -73.78 26.16
CA GLU A 291 1.40 -73.07 25.80
C GLU A 291 1.45 -72.73 24.31
N LEU A 292 1.07 -73.65 23.42
CA LEU A 292 0.98 -73.39 21.98
C LEU A 292 -0.06 -72.29 21.67
N LYS A 293 -1.20 -72.27 22.37
CA LYS A 293 -2.19 -71.19 22.29
C LYS A 293 -1.62 -69.86 22.82
N GLY A 294 -0.93 -69.86 23.96
CA GLY A 294 -0.29 -68.68 24.53
C GLY A 294 0.85 -68.11 23.68
N LEU A 295 1.63 -68.97 23.03
CA LEU A 295 2.66 -68.60 22.05
C LEU A 295 2.05 -68.02 20.77
N LYS A 296 0.93 -68.58 20.29
CA LYS A 296 0.15 -67.97 19.20
C LYS A 296 -0.40 -66.59 19.62
N LEU A 297 -0.96 -66.47 20.83
CA LEU A 297 -1.51 -65.22 21.33
C LEU A 297 -0.45 -64.13 21.48
N ARG A 298 0.72 -64.45 22.06
CA ARG A 298 1.88 -63.53 22.15
C ARG A 298 2.43 -63.15 20.77
N ARG A 299 2.42 -64.06 19.78
CA ARG A 299 2.78 -63.73 18.40
C ARG A 299 1.77 -62.75 17.78
N THR A 300 0.47 -62.98 17.94
CA THR A 300 -0.56 -62.04 17.44
C THR A 300 -0.52 -60.70 18.16
N GLU A 301 -0.28 -60.66 19.48
CA GLU A 301 -0.13 -59.42 20.24
C GLU A 301 1.12 -58.65 19.80
N GLY A 302 2.27 -59.33 19.61
CA GLY A 302 3.48 -58.72 19.09
C GLY A 302 3.34 -58.17 17.66
N ILE A 303 2.51 -58.81 16.83
CA ILE A 303 2.15 -58.32 15.49
C ILE A 303 1.22 -57.10 15.59
N LEU A 304 0.16 -57.16 16.39
CA LEU A 304 -0.76 -56.03 16.60
C LEU A 304 -0.07 -54.82 17.23
N ARG A 305 0.85 -55.03 18.17
CA ARG A 305 1.67 -53.97 18.79
C ARG A 305 2.61 -53.32 17.78
N LYS A 306 3.14 -54.07 16.81
CA LYS A 306 3.88 -53.48 15.67
C LYS A 306 2.99 -52.62 14.79
N TYR A 307 1.80 -53.10 14.40
CA TYR A 307 0.86 -52.30 13.61
C TYR A 307 0.38 -51.04 14.35
N LEU A 308 0.09 -51.14 15.66
CA LEU A 308 -0.28 -50.01 16.51
C LEU A 308 0.82 -48.93 16.56
N ASN A 309 2.09 -49.35 16.67
CA ASN A 309 3.24 -48.45 16.65
C ASN A 309 3.54 -47.86 15.26
N LEU A 310 2.98 -48.40 14.18
CA LEU A 310 3.09 -47.86 12.82
C LEU A 310 2.00 -46.83 12.47
N LEU A 311 0.90 -46.76 13.25
CA LEU A 311 -0.17 -45.78 13.00
C LEU A 311 0.24 -44.30 13.18
N PRO A 312 1.10 -43.91 14.15
CA PRO A 312 1.63 -42.55 14.22
C PRO A 312 2.44 -42.20 12.97
N ILE A 313 3.36 -43.07 12.56
CA ILE A 313 4.19 -42.92 11.35
C ILE A 313 3.31 -42.82 10.10
N GLY A 314 2.23 -43.61 10.01
CA GLY A 314 1.25 -43.49 8.92
C GLY A 314 0.54 -42.14 8.88
N ARG A 315 0.24 -41.52 10.03
CA ARG A 315 -0.31 -40.16 10.11
C ARG A 315 0.71 -39.11 9.73
N GLU A 316 1.94 -39.22 10.23
CA GLU A 316 3.06 -38.32 9.93
C GLU A 316 3.33 -38.31 8.43
N LEU A 317 3.50 -39.48 7.81
CA LEU A 317 3.63 -39.63 6.36
C LEU A 317 2.43 -39.09 5.56
N THR A 318 1.21 -39.13 6.11
CA THR A 318 0.02 -38.57 5.45
C THR A 318 0.05 -37.04 5.45
N GLU A 319 0.46 -36.41 6.55
CA GLU A 319 0.58 -34.95 6.62
C GLU A 319 1.82 -34.45 5.84
N GLU A 320 2.93 -35.20 5.84
CA GLU A 320 4.08 -34.94 4.97
C GLU A 320 3.71 -35.04 3.48
N LEU A 321 2.95 -36.06 3.06
CA LEU A 321 2.45 -36.19 1.69
C LEU A 321 1.53 -35.01 1.31
N LYS A 322 0.69 -34.55 2.24
CA LYS A 322 -0.18 -33.38 2.06
C LYS A 322 0.63 -32.09 1.93
N ILE A 323 1.62 -31.86 2.79
CA ILE A 323 2.55 -30.72 2.71
C ILE A 323 3.37 -30.79 1.40
N ALA A 324 3.77 -31.98 0.95
CA ALA A 324 4.45 -32.17 -0.32
C ALA A 324 3.55 -31.86 -1.52
N ALA A 325 2.26 -32.23 -1.48
CA ALA A 325 1.27 -31.88 -2.50
C ALA A 325 1.00 -30.36 -2.54
N GLU A 326 0.78 -29.72 -1.38
CA GLU A 326 0.62 -28.26 -1.26
C GLU A 326 1.86 -27.49 -1.76
N ARG A 327 3.06 -28.02 -1.53
CA ARG A 327 4.29 -27.48 -2.12
C ARG A 327 4.37 -27.73 -3.64
N SER A 328 3.94 -28.89 -4.12
CA SER A 328 3.95 -29.22 -5.55
C SER A 328 3.08 -28.23 -6.34
N THR A 329 1.86 -27.93 -5.87
CA THR A 329 1.01 -26.92 -6.52
C THR A 329 1.62 -25.53 -6.42
N GLN A 330 2.20 -25.13 -5.28
CA GLN A 330 2.91 -23.85 -5.18
C GLN A 330 4.14 -23.75 -6.10
N HIS A 331 4.83 -24.86 -6.38
CA HIS A 331 5.93 -24.90 -7.35
C HIS A 331 5.41 -24.85 -8.79
N GLU A 332 4.29 -25.49 -9.09
CA GLU A 332 3.59 -25.43 -10.39
C GLU A 332 3.08 -24.02 -10.67
N ASP A 333 2.35 -23.40 -9.74
CA ASP A 333 1.90 -22.00 -9.82
C ASP A 333 3.09 -21.05 -10.03
N ARG A 334 4.19 -21.25 -9.29
CA ARG A 334 5.41 -20.43 -9.42
C ARG A 334 6.12 -20.65 -10.75
N ALA A 335 6.12 -21.87 -11.28
CA ALA A 335 6.67 -22.17 -12.61
C ALA A 335 5.80 -21.53 -13.71
N ASN A 336 4.47 -21.61 -13.60
CA ASN A 336 3.52 -21.00 -14.52
C ASN A 336 3.66 -19.46 -14.51
N MET A 337 3.71 -18.83 -13.34
CA MET A 337 3.95 -17.38 -13.21
C MET A 337 5.35 -16.96 -13.70
N SER A 338 6.36 -17.83 -13.58
CA SER A 338 7.69 -17.56 -14.15
C SER A 338 7.70 -17.70 -15.66
N HIS A 339 7.01 -18.70 -16.22
CA HIS A 339 6.89 -18.91 -17.66
C HIS A 339 6.12 -17.78 -18.34
N GLN A 340 5.00 -17.35 -17.74
CA GLN A 340 4.23 -16.19 -18.19
C GLN A 340 5.10 -14.92 -18.25
N ARG A 341 5.90 -14.65 -17.21
CA ARG A 341 6.87 -13.54 -17.23
C ARG A 341 7.97 -13.70 -18.27
N SER A 342 8.42 -14.93 -18.55
CA SER A 342 9.37 -15.19 -19.65
C SER A 342 8.75 -14.89 -21.02
N LEU A 343 7.47 -15.19 -21.23
CA LEU A 343 6.75 -14.84 -22.46
C LEU A 343 6.57 -13.33 -22.59
N GLU A 344 6.17 -12.64 -21.52
CA GLU A 344 6.06 -11.18 -21.49
C GLU A 344 7.41 -10.48 -21.78
N LEU A 345 8.51 -11.02 -21.26
CA LEU A 345 9.87 -10.52 -21.54
C LEU A 345 10.31 -10.82 -22.99
N GLU A 346 9.94 -11.97 -23.55
CA GLU A 346 10.23 -12.35 -24.93
C GLU A 346 9.45 -11.44 -25.92
N ASP A 347 8.16 -11.20 -25.69
CA ASP A 347 7.34 -10.27 -26.49
C ASP A 347 7.91 -8.84 -26.44
N LEU A 348 8.35 -8.39 -25.25
CA LEU A 348 9.04 -7.10 -25.10
C LEU A 348 10.41 -7.08 -25.81
N PHE A 349 11.14 -8.19 -25.82
CA PHE A 349 12.43 -8.31 -26.52
C PHE A 349 12.24 -8.26 -28.04
N GLN A 350 11.30 -9.03 -28.60
CA GLN A 350 10.95 -9.01 -30.03
C GLN A 350 10.40 -7.63 -30.46
N THR A 351 9.57 -7.01 -29.63
CA THR A 351 9.09 -5.62 -29.83
C THR A 351 10.23 -4.59 -29.81
N SER A 352 11.27 -4.82 -29.00
CA SER A 352 12.43 -3.94 -28.93
C SER A 352 13.41 -4.19 -30.10
N HIS A 353 13.59 -5.44 -30.50
CA HIS A 353 14.46 -5.82 -31.61
C HIS A 353 13.92 -5.34 -32.95
N SER A 354 12.62 -5.52 -33.23
CA SER A 354 11.98 -4.98 -34.43
C SER A 354 11.99 -3.44 -34.48
N LYS A 355 11.95 -2.76 -33.33
CA LYS A 355 12.17 -1.30 -33.24
C LYS A 355 13.63 -0.92 -33.51
N LEU A 356 14.60 -1.74 -33.11
CA LEU A 356 16.03 -1.54 -33.39
C LEU A 356 16.33 -1.73 -34.88
N GLU A 357 15.86 -2.81 -35.51
CA GLU A 357 15.95 -3.01 -36.97
C GLU A 357 15.27 -1.85 -37.73
N GLY A 358 14.10 -1.43 -37.24
CA GLY A 358 13.37 -0.26 -37.71
C GLY A 358 14.05 1.09 -37.45
N ALA A 359 15.15 1.13 -36.68
CA ALA A 359 15.99 2.31 -36.48
C ALA A 359 17.27 2.21 -37.32
N GLU A 360 17.95 1.06 -37.32
CA GLU A 360 19.12 0.79 -38.18
C GLU A 360 18.82 0.98 -39.67
N THR A 361 17.62 0.62 -40.13
CA THR A 361 17.17 0.85 -41.51
C THR A 361 17.12 2.35 -41.83
N LYS A 362 16.58 3.17 -40.92
CA LYS A 362 16.57 4.64 -41.07
C LYS A 362 17.97 5.25 -40.96
N GLU A 363 18.84 4.68 -40.13
CA GLU A 363 20.25 5.11 -40.04
C GLU A 363 21.01 4.85 -41.34
N LYS A 364 20.77 3.69 -41.97
CA LYS A 364 21.31 3.35 -43.31
C LYS A 364 20.75 4.30 -44.38
N GLU A 365 19.43 4.52 -44.41
CA GLU A 365 18.79 5.51 -45.31
C GLU A 365 19.34 6.94 -45.13
N LEU A 366 19.55 7.38 -43.89
CA LEU A 366 20.15 8.69 -43.59
C LEU A 366 21.63 8.77 -43.98
N THR A 367 22.37 7.67 -43.82
CA THR A 367 23.78 7.57 -44.25
C THR A 367 23.89 7.65 -45.78
N ASP A 368 23.03 6.95 -46.51
CA ASP A 368 22.97 7.02 -47.97
C ASP A 368 22.54 8.42 -48.45
N CYS A 369 21.60 9.08 -47.75
CA CYS A 369 21.24 10.47 -48.03
C CYS A 369 22.41 11.45 -47.77
N LEU A 370 23.22 11.21 -46.74
CA LEU A 370 24.40 12.03 -46.44
C LEU A 370 25.50 11.84 -47.49
N ASN A 371 25.75 10.60 -47.92
CA ASN A 371 26.68 10.29 -49.00
C ASN A 371 26.26 11.01 -50.30
N LEU A 372 24.98 10.88 -50.69
CA LEU A 372 24.42 11.58 -51.84
C LEU A 372 24.52 13.11 -51.73
N ALA A 373 24.38 13.69 -50.53
CA ALA A 373 24.57 15.12 -50.32
C ALA A 373 26.02 15.55 -50.58
N THR A 374 27.02 14.77 -50.15
CA THR A 374 28.44 15.07 -50.44
C THR A 374 28.79 14.89 -51.92
N GLU A 375 28.16 13.94 -52.62
CA GLU A 375 28.32 13.77 -54.07
C GLU A 375 27.71 14.95 -54.85
N ILE A 376 26.53 15.44 -54.43
CA ILE A 376 25.90 16.65 -54.99
C ILE A 376 26.79 17.90 -54.75
N GLU A 377 27.41 18.05 -53.58
CA GLU A 377 28.34 19.15 -53.31
C GLU A 377 29.58 19.10 -54.24
N SER A 378 30.12 17.90 -54.50
CA SER A 378 31.20 17.71 -55.48
C SER A 378 30.77 18.13 -56.89
N ILE A 379 29.59 17.67 -57.33
CA ILE A 379 29.03 17.99 -58.66
C ILE A 379 28.76 19.49 -58.81
N GLU A 380 28.24 20.16 -57.77
CA GLU A 380 28.10 21.62 -57.77
C GLU A 380 29.44 22.33 -57.95
N ASN A 381 30.51 21.85 -57.30
CA ASN A 381 31.82 22.47 -57.37
C ASN A 381 32.51 22.22 -58.72
N ASP A 382 32.33 21.05 -59.33
CA ASP A 382 32.75 20.77 -60.70
C ASP A 382 31.99 21.63 -61.72
N LEU A 383 30.68 21.86 -61.53
CA LEU A 383 29.88 22.75 -62.39
C LEU A 383 30.29 24.22 -62.27
N LYS A 384 30.61 24.69 -61.06
CA LYS A 384 31.21 26.02 -60.85
C LYS A 384 32.56 26.12 -61.57
N ALA A 385 33.38 25.08 -61.52
CA ALA A 385 34.66 25.02 -62.21
C ALA A 385 34.54 24.92 -63.75
N SER A 386 33.49 24.28 -64.29
CA SER A 386 33.24 24.26 -65.73
C SER A 386 32.72 25.60 -66.24
N GLY A 387 31.81 26.26 -65.51
CA GLY A 387 31.29 27.59 -65.87
C GLY A 387 32.38 28.67 -65.94
N LEU A 388 33.38 28.60 -65.05
CA LEU A 388 34.56 29.47 -65.13
C LEU A 388 35.38 29.23 -66.41
N ARG A 389 35.57 27.98 -66.84
CA ARG A 389 36.26 27.64 -68.11
C ARG A 389 35.45 28.06 -69.33
N GLU A 390 34.12 27.99 -69.27
CA GLU A 390 33.22 28.46 -70.33
C GLU A 390 33.27 30.00 -70.47
N SER A 391 33.33 30.73 -69.36
CA SER A 391 33.60 32.18 -69.36
C SER A 391 34.97 32.49 -69.99
N GLU A 392 36.02 31.79 -69.60
CA GLU A 392 37.37 31.97 -70.17
C GLU A 392 37.44 31.61 -71.67
N ALA A 393 36.66 30.61 -72.11
CA ALA A 393 36.57 30.22 -73.52
C ALA A 393 35.78 31.25 -74.36
N THR A 394 34.69 31.80 -73.84
CA THR A 394 33.86 32.80 -74.55
C THR A 394 34.55 34.15 -74.67
N GLU A 395 35.38 34.56 -73.71
CA GLU A 395 36.26 35.74 -73.88
C GLU A 395 37.30 35.52 -74.98
N LYS A 396 37.96 34.35 -75.02
CA LYS A 396 38.92 33.99 -76.09
C LYS A 396 38.25 33.92 -77.46
N LEU A 397 37.00 33.47 -77.54
CA LEU A 397 36.24 33.40 -78.78
C LEU A 397 35.93 34.80 -79.32
N LYS A 398 35.46 35.73 -78.48
CA LYS A 398 35.28 37.14 -78.85
C LYS A 398 36.57 37.80 -79.32
N ALA A 399 37.69 37.57 -78.63
CA ALA A 399 38.99 38.10 -79.03
C ALA A 399 39.46 37.55 -80.39
N ALA A 400 39.04 36.34 -80.78
CA ALA A 400 39.28 35.78 -82.11
C ALA A 400 38.31 36.36 -83.16
N GLU A 401 37.04 36.63 -82.82
CA GLU A 401 36.08 37.30 -83.70
C GLU A 401 36.53 38.73 -84.06
N GLU A 402 37.00 39.53 -83.09
CA GLU A 402 37.55 40.87 -83.32
C GLU A 402 38.77 40.84 -84.27
N GLN A 403 39.67 39.86 -84.13
CA GLN A 403 40.80 39.65 -85.05
C GLN A 403 40.33 39.28 -86.46
N LEU A 404 39.29 38.45 -86.57
CA LEU A 404 38.78 37.98 -87.85
C LEU A 404 38.04 39.09 -88.61
N GLU A 405 37.27 39.93 -87.93
CA GLU A 405 36.66 41.13 -88.51
C GLU A 405 37.73 42.15 -88.97
N GLN A 406 38.81 42.31 -88.19
CA GLN A 406 39.96 43.15 -88.56
C GLN A 406 40.69 42.62 -89.83
N HIS A 407 40.75 41.31 -90.03
CA HIS A 407 41.25 40.70 -91.27
C HIS A 407 40.27 40.83 -92.46
N VAL A 408 38.96 40.73 -92.23
CA VAL A 408 37.94 40.97 -93.28
C VAL A 408 38.01 42.42 -93.79
N ALA A 409 38.21 43.39 -92.89
CA ALA A 409 38.46 44.78 -93.26
C ALA A 409 39.69 44.93 -94.19
N GLN A 410 40.80 44.25 -93.88
CA GLN A 410 42.00 44.24 -94.75
C GLN A 410 41.74 43.56 -96.11
N ALA A 411 41.03 42.42 -96.13
CA ALA A 411 40.74 41.69 -97.36
C ALA A 411 39.85 42.48 -98.35
N SER A 412 38.96 43.34 -97.84
CA SER A 412 38.07 44.18 -98.66
C SER A 412 38.80 45.14 -99.62
N GLY A 413 40.08 45.45 -99.36
CA GLY A 413 40.87 46.38 -100.16
C GLY A 413 41.42 45.83 -101.49
N GLN A 414 41.23 44.54 -101.81
CA GLN A 414 41.91 43.88 -102.94
C GLN A 414 41.00 43.03 -103.86
N SER A 415 39.90 43.60 -104.38
CA SER A 415 39.12 42.93 -105.45
C SER A 415 38.48 43.92 -106.44
N ALA A 416 39.25 44.35 -107.45
CA ALA A 416 38.83 45.38 -108.40
C ALA A 416 39.19 45.13 -109.88
N THR A 417 39.58 43.90 -110.27
CA THR A 417 40.10 43.61 -111.63
C THR A 417 39.58 42.31 -112.25
N LEU A 418 38.28 42.22 -112.59
CA LEU A 418 37.76 41.17 -113.50
C LEU A 418 36.42 41.55 -114.18
N ARG A 419 36.38 42.65 -114.95
CA ARG A 419 35.19 43.04 -115.75
C ARG A 419 35.52 43.78 -117.06
N ARG A 420 35.95 43.05 -118.10
CA ARG A 420 35.95 43.54 -119.50
C ARG A 420 35.99 42.36 -120.50
N ILE A 421 35.58 42.64 -121.75
CA ILE A 421 35.50 41.72 -122.91
C ILE A 421 34.30 40.75 -122.83
N GLY A 422 33.44 40.62 -123.85
CA GLY A 422 33.40 41.39 -125.10
C GLY A 422 32.13 41.21 -125.94
N SER A 423 31.76 42.30 -126.62
CA SER A 423 30.83 42.39 -127.75
C SER A 423 31.49 41.90 -129.06
N GLU A 424 30.83 41.34 -130.08
CA GLU A 424 29.41 41.07 -130.37
C GLU A 424 29.25 39.68 -131.03
N PHE A 425 28.01 39.15 -131.12
CA PHE A 425 27.55 38.44 -132.35
C PHE A 425 26.01 38.38 -132.43
N LYS A 426 25.38 39.28 -133.19
CA LYS A 426 23.92 39.53 -133.15
C LYS A 426 23.07 38.50 -133.92
N LYS A 427 22.78 37.36 -133.27
CA LYS A 427 21.50 36.60 -133.37
C LYS A 427 21.42 35.46 -132.35
N LEU A 428 22.57 34.89 -131.99
CA LEU A 428 22.75 33.96 -130.88
C LEU A 428 22.25 34.49 -129.51
N PRO A 429 22.29 35.80 -129.16
CA PRO A 429 21.94 36.28 -127.83
C PRO A 429 20.53 35.94 -127.36
N ARG A 430 19.53 35.82 -128.26
CA ARG A 430 18.18 35.46 -127.83
C ARG A 430 18.12 34.03 -127.31
N TRP A 431 18.63 33.07 -128.11
CA TRP A 431 18.67 31.66 -127.70
C TRP A 431 19.66 31.42 -126.56
N LYS A 432 20.81 32.13 -126.55
CA LYS A 432 21.81 31.98 -125.48
C LYS A 432 21.37 32.62 -124.16
N ALA A 433 20.74 33.80 -124.19
CA ALA A 433 20.14 34.38 -122.99
C ALA A 433 18.95 33.55 -122.52
N GLN A 434 18.09 33.05 -123.43
CA GLN A 434 17.01 32.12 -123.07
C GLN A 434 17.58 30.87 -122.39
N MET A 435 18.67 30.28 -122.92
CA MET A 435 19.33 29.11 -122.35
C MET A 435 20.08 29.39 -121.03
N THR A 436 20.62 30.60 -120.81
CA THR A 436 21.17 30.97 -119.49
C THR A 436 20.06 31.25 -118.50
N THR A 437 18.97 31.94 -118.89
CA THR A 437 17.82 32.16 -118.00
C THR A 437 17.10 30.86 -117.64
N THR A 438 16.99 29.88 -118.56
CA THR A 438 16.44 28.57 -118.19
C THR A 438 17.40 27.76 -117.32
N LYS A 439 18.72 27.88 -117.51
CA LYS A 439 19.70 27.27 -116.59
C LYS A 439 19.65 27.92 -115.20
N GLU A 440 19.66 29.24 -115.11
CA GLU A 440 19.59 30.00 -113.86
C GLU A 440 18.26 29.76 -113.14
N MET A 441 17.14 29.72 -113.88
CA MET A 441 15.83 29.36 -113.35
C MET A 441 15.79 27.91 -112.87
N LEU A 442 16.34 26.94 -113.62
CA LEU A 442 16.50 25.55 -113.14
C LEU A 442 17.40 25.45 -111.91
N GLU A 443 18.46 26.25 -111.81
CA GLU A 443 19.35 26.21 -110.64
C GLU A 443 18.70 26.84 -109.40
N VAL A 444 17.90 27.90 -109.58
CA VAL A 444 17.03 28.46 -108.52
C VAL A 444 15.93 27.47 -108.15
N GLU A 445 15.28 26.83 -109.12
CA GLU A 445 14.25 25.81 -108.90
C GLU A 445 14.80 24.60 -108.13
N ASN A 446 15.98 24.09 -108.51
CA ASN A 446 16.66 23.04 -107.74
C ASN A 446 17.03 23.50 -106.31
N LYS A 447 17.48 24.73 -106.12
CA LYS A 447 17.77 25.29 -104.79
C LYS A 447 16.51 25.49 -103.94
N VAL A 448 15.39 25.86 -104.56
CA VAL A 448 14.07 25.96 -103.90
C VAL A 448 13.52 24.58 -103.56
N LEU A 449 13.67 23.59 -104.44
CA LEU A 449 13.28 22.19 -104.17
C LEU A 449 14.13 21.57 -103.05
N GLN A 450 15.45 21.79 -103.07
CA GLN A 450 16.35 21.36 -101.99
C GLN A 450 15.97 22.03 -100.67
N SER A 451 15.81 23.35 -100.65
CA SER A 451 15.39 24.08 -99.45
C SER A 451 14.00 23.66 -98.97
N SER A 452 13.07 23.32 -99.86
CA SER A 452 11.77 22.76 -99.49
C SER A 452 11.90 21.40 -98.81
N SER A 453 12.79 20.54 -99.30
CA SER A 453 13.07 19.22 -98.70
C SER A 453 13.77 19.34 -97.34
N GLU A 454 14.71 20.27 -97.20
CA GLU A 454 15.37 20.60 -95.93
C GLU A 454 14.37 21.15 -94.91
N ASN A 455 13.46 22.05 -95.32
CA ASN A 455 12.39 22.57 -94.48
C ASN A 455 11.38 21.48 -94.08
N GLU A 456 11.08 20.52 -94.96
CA GLU A 456 10.22 19.37 -94.62
C GLU A 456 10.89 18.46 -93.58
N LEU A 457 12.19 18.19 -93.70
CA LEU A 457 12.95 17.43 -92.71
C LEU A 457 13.03 18.16 -91.35
N LEU A 458 13.20 19.49 -91.36
CA LEU A 458 13.13 20.32 -90.15
C LEU A 458 11.74 20.32 -89.52
N LEU A 459 10.67 20.29 -90.31
CA LEU A 459 9.30 20.15 -89.81
C LEU A 459 9.07 18.77 -89.17
N GLN A 460 9.48 17.69 -89.83
CA GLN A 460 9.35 16.32 -89.30
C GLN A 460 10.13 16.13 -87.99
N THR A 461 11.39 16.59 -87.93
CA THR A 461 12.20 16.52 -86.70
C THR A 461 11.63 17.39 -85.58
N ASN A 462 11.08 18.57 -85.88
CA ASN A 462 10.40 19.41 -84.89
C ASN A 462 9.11 18.76 -84.34
N ILE A 463 8.36 18.04 -85.18
CA ILE A 463 7.19 17.25 -84.76
C ILE A 463 7.63 16.09 -83.85
N GLN A 464 8.70 15.37 -84.19
CA GLN A 464 9.21 14.27 -83.38
C GLN A 464 9.71 14.77 -82.00
N LEU A 465 10.51 15.84 -81.96
CA LEU A 465 10.98 16.43 -80.69
C LEU A 465 9.81 16.91 -79.81
N LYS A 466 8.74 17.45 -80.40
CA LYS A 466 7.51 17.80 -79.65
C LYS A 466 6.80 16.56 -79.08
N ALA A 467 6.76 15.45 -79.82
CA ALA A 467 6.19 14.19 -79.33
C ALA A 467 7.04 13.60 -78.19
N GLU A 468 8.37 13.62 -78.32
CA GLU A 468 9.30 13.15 -77.29
C GLU A 468 9.23 14.01 -76.03
N LEU A 469 9.27 15.35 -76.14
CA LEU A 469 9.07 16.26 -74.99
C LEU A 469 7.72 16.03 -74.29
N THR A 470 6.65 15.77 -75.06
CA THR A 470 5.34 15.43 -74.50
C THR A 470 5.37 14.08 -73.76
N SER A 471 6.07 13.08 -74.32
CA SER A 471 6.28 11.78 -73.68
C SER A 471 7.07 11.89 -72.37
N PHE A 472 8.19 12.63 -72.37
CA PHE A 472 8.99 12.90 -71.18
C PHE A 472 8.19 13.64 -70.10
N ARG A 473 7.46 14.70 -70.46
CA ARG A 473 6.58 15.42 -69.52
C ARG A 473 5.54 14.48 -68.90
N ASN A 474 4.91 13.62 -69.71
CA ASN A 474 3.94 12.64 -69.25
C ASN A 474 4.59 11.49 -68.45
N CYS A 475 5.89 11.23 -68.63
CA CYS A 475 6.66 10.31 -67.79
C CYS A 475 6.93 10.92 -66.40
N LEU A 476 7.45 12.15 -66.35
CA LEU A 476 7.70 12.90 -65.11
C LEU A 476 6.43 13.06 -64.26
N ILE A 477 5.30 13.42 -64.88
CA ILE A 477 4.00 13.51 -64.19
C ILE A 477 3.60 12.15 -63.58
N ARG A 478 3.78 11.04 -64.30
CA ARG A 478 3.47 9.69 -63.78
C ARG A 478 4.40 9.29 -62.63
N LEU A 479 5.68 9.62 -62.68
CA LEU A 479 6.64 9.36 -61.60
C LEU A 479 6.33 10.20 -60.35
N PHE A 480 6.04 11.49 -60.52
CA PHE A 480 5.64 12.38 -59.42
C PHE A 480 4.35 11.90 -58.75
N LEU A 481 3.31 11.57 -59.54
CA LEU A 481 2.06 11.03 -59.01
C LEU A 481 2.25 9.67 -58.33
N ARG A 482 3.12 8.79 -58.85
CA ARG A 482 3.43 7.51 -58.20
C ARG A 482 4.13 7.70 -56.86
N ARG A 483 5.08 8.64 -56.77
CA ARG A 483 5.75 9.01 -55.50
C ARG A 483 4.76 9.59 -54.49
N LYS A 484 3.95 10.58 -54.90
CA LYS A 484 2.94 11.18 -54.01
C LYS A 484 1.86 10.18 -53.58
N LYS A 485 1.49 9.24 -54.44
CA LYS A 485 0.61 8.11 -54.07
C LYS A 485 1.26 7.24 -52.99
N PHE A 486 2.53 6.86 -53.13
CA PHE A 486 3.23 6.04 -52.13
C PHE A 486 3.34 6.75 -50.77
N GLU A 487 3.71 8.05 -50.76
CA GLU A 487 3.75 8.87 -49.54
C GLU A 487 2.37 8.94 -48.83
N VAL A 488 1.27 8.95 -49.60
CA VAL A 488 -0.10 8.87 -49.06
C VAL A 488 -0.47 7.46 -48.57
N GLU A 489 -0.06 6.40 -49.28
CA GLU A 489 -0.33 5.01 -48.83
C GLU A 489 0.46 4.66 -47.56
N GLU A 490 1.68 5.16 -47.40
CA GLU A 490 2.49 5.02 -46.19
C GLU A 490 1.89 5.77 -44.98
N THR A 491 1.45 7.02 -45.19
CA THR A 491 0.80 7.80 -44.12
C THR A 491 -0.57 7.24 -43.73
N LEU A 492 -1.33 6.70 -44.69
CA LEU A 492 -2.57 5.96 -44.42
C LEU A 492 -2.33 4.68 -43.59
N ALA A 493 -1.24 3.95 -43.85
CA ALA A 493 -0.88 2.75 -43.07
C ALA A 493 -0.53 3.11 -41.61
N LYS A 494 0.24 4.19 -41.41
CA LYS A 494 0.57 4.71 -40.07
C LYS A 494 -0.68 5.22 -39.33
N LEU A 495 -1.59 5.89 -40.03
CA LEU A 495 -2.86 6.34 -39.44
C LEU A 495 -3.68 5.15 -38.92
N LYS A 496 -3.83 4.09 -39.71
CA LYS A 496 -4.57 2.87 -39.29
C LYS A 496 -3.96 2.15 -38.10
N GLN A 497 -2.63 2.16 -37.97
CA GLN A 497 -1.95 1.62 -36.79
C GLN A 497 -2.26 2.46 -35.54
N LEU A 498 -2.31 3.79 -35.67
CA LEU A 498 -2.71 4.69 -34.58
C LEU A 498 -4.20 4.54 -34.23
N GLU A 499 -5.09 4.41 -35.22
CA GLU A 499 -6.52 4.13 -35.02
C GLU A 499 -6.72 2.83 -34.23
N SER A 500 -6.09 1.73 -34.65
CA SER A 500 -6.15 0.44 -33.94
C SER A 500 -5.59 0.50 -32.51
N PHE A 501 -4.55 1.29 -32.27
CA PHE A 501 -3.98 1.48 -30.92
C PHE A 501 -4.87 2.35 -30.03
N VAL A 502 -5.55 3.36 -30.59
CA VAL A 502 -6.55 4.17 -29.88
C VAL A 502 -7.77 3.32 -29.52
N GLU A 503 -8.25 2.45 -30.41
CA GLU A 503 -9.32 1.49 -30.09
C GLU A 503 -8.90 0.53 -28.96
N GLU A 504 -7.68 -0.01 -29.01
CA GLU A 504 -7.15 -0.86 -27.93
C GLU A 504 -7.06 -0.11 -26.58
N LEU A 505 -6.54 1.12 -26.57
CA LEU A 505 -6.51 1.96 -25.36
C LEU A 505 -7.91 2.31 -24.86
N GLN A 506 -8.87 2.56 -25.75
CA GLN A 506 -10.25 2.88 -25.37
C GLN A 506 -10.95 1.67 -24.75
N THR A 507 -10.75 0.46 -25.28
CA THR A 507 -11.27 -0.76 -24.64
C THR A 507 -10.64 -0.97 -23.25
N LYS A 508 -9.31 -0.79 -23.11
CA LYS A 508 -8.62 -0.88 -21.81
C LYS A 508 -9.11 0.17 -20.80
N SER A 509 -9.32 1.42 -21.22
CA SER A 509 -9.91 2.47 -20.37
C SER A 509 -11.28 2.05 -19.86
N SER A 510 -12.18 1.63 -20.78
CA SER A 510 -13.52 1.17 -20.40
C SER A 510 -13.49 -0.05 -19.47
N HIS A 511 -12.51 -0.94 -19.59
CA HIS A 511 -12.32 -2.06 -18.67
C HIS A 511 -11.94 -1.58 -17.26
N PHE A 512 -10.93 -0.71 -17.15
CA PHE A 512 -10.52 -0.13 -15.86
C PHE A 512 -11.60 0.75 -15.23
N GLU A 513 -12.39 1.48 -16.02
CA GLU A 513 -13.55 2.24 -15.53
C GLU A 513 -14.61 1.33 -14.92
N ASN A 514 -14.92 0.20 -15.57
CA ASN A 514 -15.85 -0.81 -15.04
C ASN A 514 -15.30 -1.50 -13.77
N GLU A 515 -14.01 -1.84 -13.72
CA GLU A 515 -13.38 -2.42 -12.53
C GLU A 515 -13.35 -1.43 -11.35
N ASN A 516 -12.96 -0.18 -11.59
CA ASN A 516 -13.01 0.87 -10.57
C ASN A 516 -14.44 1.13 -10.09
N GLY A 517 -15.44 1.09 -10.97
CA GLY A 517 -16.85 1.13 -10.61
C GLY A 517 -17.28 -0.04 -9.72
N GLY A 518 -16.81 -1.26 -10.03
CA GLY A 518 -17.01 -2.46 -9.22
C GLY A 518 -16.38 -2.35 -7.82
N LEU A 519 -15.12 -1.91 -7.76
CA LEU A 519 -14.38 -1.69 -6.51
C LEU A 519 -15.00 -0.57 -5.67
N ALA A 520 -15.42 0.54 -6.28
CA ALA A 520 -16.15 1.61 -5.59
C ALA A 520 -17.50 1.11 -5.04
N GLY A 521 -18.23 0.29 -5.80
CA GLY A 521 -19.46 -0.36 -5.35
C GLY A 521 -19.24 -1.37 -4.20
N ALA A 522 -18.11 -2.07 -4.18
CA ALA A 522 -17.72 -2.94 -3.07
C ALA A 522 -17.35 -2.13 -1.81
N ASN A 523 -16.53 -1.08 -1.95
CA ASN A 523 -16.15 -0.18 -0.86
C ASN A 523 -17.36 0.53 -0.24
N LEU A 524 -18.33 0.95 -1.06
CA LEU A 524 -19.59 1.55 -0.59
C LEU A 524 -20.41 0.55 0.26
N LYS A 525 -20.52 -0.71 -0.17
CA LYS A 525 -21.19 -1.77 0.60
C LYS A 525 -20.48 -2.02 1.93
N LEU A 526 -19.15 -2.18 1.93
CA LEU A 526 -18.37 -2.39 3.15
C LEU A 526 -18.50 -1.22 4.13
N THR A 527 -18.53 0.02 3.62
CA THR A 527 -18.73 1.23 4.43
C THR A 527 -20.14 1.27 5.04
N GLN A 528 -21.18 0.88 4.28
CA GLN A 528 -22.53 0.74 4.80
C GLN A 528 -22.62 -0.38 5.85
N GLU A 529 -22.03 -1.55 5.61
CA GLU A 529 -22.01 -2.66 6.57
C GLU A 529 -21.36 -2.27 7.89
N LEU A 530 -20.18 -1.63 7.84
CA LEU A 530 -19.48 -1.05 9.00
C LEU A 530 -20.37 -0.04 9.74
N ALA A 531 -21.02 0.89 9.05
CA ALA A 531 -21.93 1.86 9.67
C ALA A 531 -23.13 1.18 10.36
N THR A 532 -23.70 0.11 9.78
CA THR A 532 -24.76 -0.65 10.48
C THR A 532 -24.23 -1.42 11.67
N TYR A 533 -22.99 -1.93 11.63
CA TYR A 533 -22.37 -2.62 12.75
C TYR A 533 -22.10 -1.66 13.91
N GLU A 534 -21.53 -0.48 13.62
CA GLU A 534 -21.38 0.61 14.60
C GLU A 534 -22.72 1.01 15.22
N SER A 535 -23.77 1.18 14.42
CA SER A 535 -25.10 1.52 14.92
C SER A 535 -25.65 0.45 15.88
N LYS A 536 -25.55 -0.83 15.52
CA LYS A 536 -25.93 -1.97 16.38
C LYS A 536 -25.10 -2.03 17.67
N LEU A 537 -23.81 -1.72 17.61
CA LEU A 537 -22.90 -1.71 18.76
C LEU A 537 -23.21 -0.53 19.70
N ARG A 538 -23.41 0.68 19.16
CA ARG A 538 -23.87 1.87 19.89
C ARG A 538 -25.22 1.62 20.57
N GLN A 539 -26.17 0.98 19.88
CA GLN A 539 -27.46 0.60 20.47
C GLN A 539 -27.29 -0.36 21.65
N ARG A 540 -26.45 -1.40 21.52
CA ARG A 540 -26.18 -2.35 22.62
C ARG A 540 -25.58 -1.65 23.84
N PHE A 541 -24.56 -0.80 23.66
CA PHE A 541 -23.98 -0.04 24.77
C PHE A 541 -25.00 0.93 25.39
N GLN A 542 -25.82 1.60 24.58
CA GLN A 542 -26.87 2.48 25.09
C GLN A 542 -27.89 1.72 25.95
N SER A 543 -28.34 0.54 25.51
CA SER A 543 -29.24 -0.32 26.31
C SER A 543 -28.58 -0.81 27.61
N GLN A 544 -27.29 -1.16 27.58
CA GLN A 544 -26.55 -1.53 28.80
C GLN A 544 -26.42 -0.35 29.78
N ILE A 545 -26.12 0.84 29.28
CA ILE A 545 -26.02 2.07 30.11
C ILE A 545 -27.39 2.41 30.73
N SER A 546 -28.49 2.31 29.97
CA SER A 546 -29.85 2.49 30.50
C SER A 546 -30.18 1.45 31.57
N SER A 547 -29.89 0.16 31.34
CA SER A 547 -30.15 -0.91 32.31
C SER A 547 -29.36 -0.71 33.62
N LEU A 548 -28.08 -0.31 33.53
CA LEU A 548 -27.25 -0.02 34.70
C LEU A 548 -27.71 1.25 35.43
N MET A 549 -28.24 2.24 34.72
CA MET A 549 -28.81 3.45 35.31
C MET A 549 -30.12 3.16 36.05
N GLU A 550 -30.99 2.30 35.49
CA GLU A 550 -32.21 1.82 36.16
C GLU A 550 -31.89 1.00 37.42
N GLU A 551 -30.91 0.09 37.34
CA GLU A 551 -30.41 -0.68 38.50
C GLU A 551 -29.83 0.25 39.58
N ASN A 552 -29.00 1.23 39.21
CA ASN A 552 -28.42 2.19 40.15
C ASN A 552 -29.49 3.07 40.81
N ASN A 553 -30.50 3.51 40.06
CA ASN A 553 -31.64 4.25 40.59
C ASN A 553 -32.46 3.42 41.59
N LEU A 554 -32.68 2.12 41.29
CA LEU A 554 -33.36 1.20 42.19
C LEU A 554 -32.55 0.96 43.48
N LEU A 555 -31.23 0.75 43.36
CA LEU A 555 -30.30 0.57 44.47
C LEU A 555 -30.20 1.83 45.36
N ASN A 556 -30.18 3.01 44.76
CA ASN A 556 -30.21 4.28 45.49
C ASN A 556 -31.54 4.45 46.23
N LYS A 557 -32.67 4.06 45.63
CA LYS A 557 -33.97 4.08 46.31
C LYS A 557 -34.01 3.12 47.50
N THR A 558 -33.61 1.85 47.34
CA THR A 558 -33.61 0.89 48.45
C THR A 558 -32.64 1.30 49.57
N HIS A 559 -31.49 1.90 49.23
CA HIS A 559 -30.58 2.51 50.20
C HIS A 559 -31.21 3.71 50.94
N GLN A 560 -31.96 4.57 50.26
CA GLN A 560 -32.69 5.67 50.91
C GLN A 560 -33.84 5.16 51.80
N ASP A 561 -34.57 4.13 51.39
CA ASP A 561 -35.69 3.59 52.16
C ASP A 561 -35.19 2.84 53.41
N THR A 562 -34.17 1.98 53.28
CA THR A 562 -33.50 1.35 54.44
C THR A 562 -32.82 2.37 55.36
N LYS A 563 -32.28 3.48 54.83
CA LYS A 563 -31.78 4.59 55.66
C LYS A 563 -32.88 5.24 56.50
N LYS A 564 -34.10 5.41 55.96
CA LYS A 564 -35.26 5.92 56.72
C LYS A 564 -35.70 4.93 57.79
N GLU A 565 -35.70 3.63 57.48
CA GLU A 565 -36.02 2.56 58.44
C GLU A 565 -35.02 2.56 59.61
N LEU A 566 -33.71 2.58 59.32
CA LEU A 566 -32.66 2.70 60.34
C LEU A 566 -32.80 3.99 61.16
N GLN A 567 -33.11 5.13 60.52
CA GLN A 567 -33.33 6.39 61.24
C GLN A 567 -34.59 6.34 62.13
N SER A 568 -35.65 5.65 61.71
CA SER A 568 -36.85 5.39 62.53
C SER A 568 -36.53 4.52 63.74
N VAL A 569 -35.75 3.44 63.55
CA VAL A 569 -35.28 2.57 64.66
C VAL A 569 -34.40 3.33 65.63
N ILE A 570 -33.51 4.21 65.16
CA ILE A 570 -32.68 5.07 66.02
C ILE A 570 -33.58 5.97 66.89
N VAL A 571 -34.56 6.67 66.31
CA VAL A 571 -35.48 7.53 67.07
C VAL A 571 -36.31 6.73 68.08
N GLN A 572 -36.73 5.50 67.74
CA GLN A 572 -37.44 4.62 68.68
C GLN A 572 -36.56 4.22 69.88
N LEU A 573 -35.26 3.93 69.65
CA LEU A 573 -34.30 3.62 70.71
C LEU A 573 -33.95 4.86 71.54
N GLU A 574 -33.82 6.03 70.93
CA GLU A 574 -33.63 7.31 71.62
C GLU A 574 -34.83 7.65 72.52
N GLU A 575 -36.07 7.42 72.07
CA GLU A 575 -37.26 7.66 72.88
C GLU A 575 -37.44 6.61 73.99
N GLN A 576 -37.05 5.35 73.77
CA GLN A 576 -36.96 4.33 74.84
C GLN A 576 -35.96 4.77 75.92
N LEU A 577 -34.74 5.14 75.52
CA LEU A 577 -33.68 5.60 76.43
C LEU A 577 -34.03 6.92 77.14
N LYS A 578 -34.84 7.79 76.50
CA LYS A 578 -35.41 8.98 77.14
C LYS A 578 -36.46 8.61 78.19
N LYS A 579 -37.35 7.65 77.91
CA LYS A 579 -38.35 7.16 78.88
C LYS A 579 -37.71 6.43 80.05
N GLU A 580 -36.64 5.67 79.83
CA GLU A 580 -35.83 5.09 80.92
C GLU A 580 -35.29 6.18 81.84
N LYS A 581 -34.67 7.24 81.29
CA LYS A 581 -34.18 8.38 82.08
C LYS A 581 -35.29 9.19 82.75
N GLU A 582 -36.45 9.33 82.12
CA GLU A 582 -37.61 9.99 82.73
C GLU A 582 -38.18 9.16 83.88
N ASN A 583 -38.23 7.84 83.76
CA ASN A 583 -38.57 6.92 84.85
C ASN A 583 -37.52 6.98 85.99
N GLU A 584 -36.22 7.00 85.68
CA GLU A 584 -35.15 7.16 86.68
C GLU A 584 -35.30 8.48 87.45
N ASN A 585 -35.54 9.58 86.74
CA ASN A 585 -35.73 10.90 87.34
C ASN A 585 -37.05 11.02 88.12
N GLU A 586 -38.16 10.43 87.65
CA GLU A 586 -39.42 10.37 88.39
C GLU A 586 -39.26 9.56 89.68
N ASN A 587 -38.55 8.42 89.65
CA ASN A 587 -38.21 7.67 90.86
C ASN A 587 -37.36 8.51 91.84
N SER A 588 -36.44 9.34 91.34
CA SER A 588 -35.67 10.28 92.17
C SER A 588 -36.53 11.38 92.79
N LEU A 589 -37.42 12.01 92.00
CA LEU A 589 -38.36 13.03 92.48
C LEU A 589 -39.39 12.45 93.46
N ILE A 590 -39.79 11.19 93.29
CA ILE A 590 -40.64 10.46 94.26
C ILE A 590 -39.89 10.18 95.57
N LEU A 591 -38.55 10.14 95.57
CA LEU A 591 -37.75 10.17 96.81
C LEU A 591 -37.75 11.59 97.42
N GLU A 592 -37.39 12.63 96.66
CA GLU A 592 -37.30 14.01 97.17
C GLU A 592 -38.64 14.55 97.69
N ILE A 593 -39.75 14.31 96.99
CA ILE A 593 -41.09 14.73 97.41
C ILE A 593 -41.51 14.03 98.71
N ARG A 594 -41.00 12.82 99.00
CA ARG A 594 -41.23 12.15 100.29
C ARG A 594 -40.52 12.91 101.40
N ASN A 595 -39.22 13.17 101.24
CA ASN A 595 -38.42 13.93 102.21
C ASN A 595 -39.00 15.34 102.45
N LEU A 596 -39.25 16.12 101.40
CA LEU A 596 -39.80 17.48 101.48
C LEU A 596 -41.20 17.52 102.09
N LYS A 597 -42.00 16.45 101.95
CA LYS A 597 -43.32 16.36 102.60
C LYS A 597 -43.19 16.16 104.11
N ASP A 598 -42.21 15.38 104.54
CA ASP A 598 -41.90 15.18 105.95
C ASP A 598 -41.34 16.50 106.56
N GLU A 599 -40.47 17.22 105.83
CA GLU A 599 -40.01 18.58 106.20
C GLU A 599 -41.15 19.61 106.29
N ILE A 600 -42.10 19.63 105.34
CA ILE A 600 -43.23 20.59 105.38
C ILE A 600 -44.18 20.28 106.54
N ALA A 601 -44.36 19.01 106.91
CA ALA A 601 -45.10 18.63 108.10
C ALA A 601 -44.44 19.15 109.39
N GLU A 602 -43.11 19.26 109.42
CA GLU A 602 -42.35 19.89 110.48
C GLU A 602 -42.42 21.42 110.45
N LYS A 603 -42.15 22.05 109.31
CA LYS A 603 -42.22 23.51 109.14
C LYS A 603 -43.61 24.08 109.46
N SER A 604 -44.67 23.32 109.20
CA SER A 604 -46.04 23.71 109.58
C SER A 604 -46.23 23.79 111.12
N ARG A 605 -45.53 22.92 111.89
CA ARG A 605 -45.51 22.99 113.37
C ARG A 605 -44.74 24.20 113.90
N MET A 606 -43.83 24.76 113.09
CA MET A 606 -43.10 26.00 113.41
C MET A 606 -43.95 27.22 113.06
N GLN A 607 -44.43 27.34 111.82
CA GLN A 607 -45.18 28.53 111.37
C GLN A 607 -46.50 28.78 112.14
N THR A 608 -47.08 27.73 112.73
CA THR A 608 -48.23 27.89 113.63
C THR A 608 -47.87 28.69 114.90
N ARG A 609 -46.63 28.56 115.40
CA ARG A 609 -46.11 29.33 116.55
C ARG A 609 -45.75 30.77 116.15
N ASP A 610 -45.24 30.98 114.94
CA ASP A 610 -44.85 32.32 114.47
C ASP A 610 -46.04 33.29 114.38
N LYS A 611 -47.20 32.81 113.91
CA LYS A 611 -48.43 33.62 113.86
C LYS A 611 -48.95 34.02 115.24
N GLU A 612 -48.77 33.14 116.23
CA GLU A 612 -49.11 33.42 117.63
C GLU A 612 -48.24 34.55 118.22
N LEU A 613 -47.10 34.88 117.59
CA LEU A 613 -46.26 36.03 117.90
C LEU A 613 -46.62 37.28 117.07
N GLU A 614 -46.85 37.15 115.75
CA GLU A 614 -47.17 38.30 114.87
C GLU A 614 -48.48 39.02 115.25
N GLU A 615 -49.51 38.29 115.67
CA GLU A 615 -50.79 38.90 116.08
C GLU A 615 -50.68 39.76 117.36
N GLN A 616 -49.56 39.62 118.10
CA GLN A 616 -49.21 40.48 119.23
C GLN A 616 -48.60 41.82 118.77
N LEU A 617 -47.90 41.85 117.63
CA LEU A 617 -47.20 43.04 117.11
C LEU A 617 -48.15 44.04 116.43
N VAL A 618 -49.09 43.59 115.60
CA VAL A 618 -49.98 44.49 114.82
C VAL A 618 -50.89 45.35 115.73
N LYS A 619 -51.17 44.87 116.95
CA LYS A 619 -51.87 45.63 118.01
C LYS A 619 -51.10 46.86 118.52
N LEU A 620 -49.78 46.92 118.31
CA LEU A 620 -48.95 48.07 118.67
C LEU A 620 -48.89 49.10 117.53
N GLU A 621 -48.78 48.64 116.28
CA GLU A 621 -48.53 49.53 115.13
C GLU A 621 -49.76 50.36 114.70
N THR A 622 -50.98 49.85 114.93
CA THR A 622 -52.22 50.57 114.62
C THR A 622 -52.44 51.85 115.45
N GLN A 623 -51.65 52.07 116.51
CA GLN A 623 -51.67 53.29 117.32
C GLN A 623 -50.82 54.44 116.74
N LEU A 624 -50.09 54.23 115.64
CA LEU A 624 -49.02 55.12 115.15
C LEU A 624 -49.39 55.95 113.89
N LYS A 625 -50.67 56.01 113.50
CA LYS A 625 -51.09 56.56 112.18
C LYS A 625 -52.14 57.67 112.20
N GLU A 626 -52.62 58.07 113.37
CA GLU A 626 -53.36 59.32 113.54
C GLU A 626 -52.43 60.36 114.20
N GLU A 627 -52.65 61.63 113.84
CA GLU A 627 -52.11 62.86 114.45
C GLU A 627 -50.84 63.57 113.88
N ASN A 628 -51.10 64.84 113.50
CA ASN A 628 -50.27 66.07 113.41
C ASN A 628 -49.02 66.25 112.53
N THR A 629 -49.14 67.28 111.69
CA THR A 629 -48.11 68.33 111.55
C THR A 629 -47.89 69.07 112.88
N MET A 630 -46.65 69.08 113.40
CA MET A 630 -46.20 69.75 114.63
C MET A 630 -46.82 69.24 115.95
N PRO A 631 -45.98 68.87 116.93
CA PRO A 631 -46.30 69.13 118.34
C PRO A 631 -45.26 69.96 119.08
N ASP A 632 -45.75 70.75 120.04
CA ASP A 632 -45.00 71.41 121.12
C ASP A 632 -44.77 70.38 122.28
N PRO A 633 -43.81 70.57 123.22
CA PRO A 633 -43.30 69.44 124.02
C PRO A 633 -44.01 69.19 125.37
N GLY A 634 -44.79 68.10 125.42
CA GLY A 634 -45.29 67.40 126.63
C GLY A 634 -46.11 66.18 126.20
N ASP A 635 -46.14 65.02 126.88
CA ASP A 635 -45.59 64.62 128.18
C ASP A 635 -44.57 63.45 128.07
N ARG A 636 -43.83 63.15 129.14
CA ARG A 636 -42.66 62.23 129.08
C ARG A 636 -42.70 60.98 129.97
N ASP A 637 -43.65 60.86 130.90
CA ASP A 637 -43.50 59.93 132.03
C ASP A 637 -44.10 58.51 131.84
N SER A 638 -44.92 58.29 130.81
CA SER A 638 -45.56 56.97 130.57
C SER A 638 -44.57 55.90 130.03
N ILE A 639 -43.59 56.33 129.22
CA ILE A 639 -42.69 55.44 128.47
C ILE A 639 -41.81 54.57 129.39
N ASN A 640 -41.45 55.09 130.58
CA ASN A 640 -40.43 54.47 131.44
C ASN A 640 -40.91 53.17 132.14
N ALA A 641 -42.23 52.90 132.15
CA ALA A 641 -42.79 51.72 132.83
C ALA A 641 -42.68 50.43 132.00
N GLN A 642 -42.88 50.50 130.68
CA GLN A 642 -43.02 49.30 129.84
C GLN A 642 -41.67 48.61 129.51
N VAL A 643 -40.59 49.39 129.41
CA VAL A 643 -39.25 48.90 129.04
C VAL A 643 -38.72 47.84 130.03
N LEU A 644 -39.00 48.01 131.33
CA LEU A 644 -38.55 47.10 132.39
C LEU A 644 -39.24 45.73 132.39
N GLN A 645 -40.35 45.57 131.67
CA GLN A 645 -41.08 44.30 131.61
C GLN A 645 -40.54 43.39 130.49
N PHE A 646 -40.44 43.92 129.26
CA PHE A 646 -39.86 43.21 128.11
C PHE A 646 -38.44 42.66 128.38
N GLN A 647 -37.63 43.37 129.17
CA GLN A 647 -36.27 42.94 129.51
C GLN A 647 -36.22 41.62 130.30
N ARG A 648 -37.29 41.24 131.00
CA ARG A 648 -37.34 40.01 131.82
C ARG A 648 -37.72 38.78 131.02
N ASP A 649 -38.67 38.91 130.09
CA ASP A 649 -39.23 37.77 129.35
C ASP A 649 -38.24 37.23 128.30
N LEU A 650 -37.45 38.11 127.67
CA LEU A 650 -36.42 37.73 126.68
C LEU A 650 -35.35 36.78 127.26
N GLN A 651 -35.06 36.87 128.56
CA GLN A 651 -34.07 35.99 129.22
C GLN A 651 -34.55 34.56 129.47
N LEU A 652 -35.85 34.27 129.33
CA LEU A 652 -36.39 32.91 129.46
C LEU A 652 -36.31 32.15 128.13
N ALA A 653 -36.72 32.77 127.02
CA ALA A 653 -36.73 32.15 125.69
C ALA A 653 -35.35 31.62 125.26
N LEU A 654 -34.28 32.36 125.56
CA LEU A 654 -32.91 32.04 125.12
C LEU A 654 -32.36 30.71 125.69
N ARG A 655 -32.90 30.19 126.80
CA ARG A 655 -32.42 28.92 127.39
C ARG A 655 -32.98 27.68 126.69
N THR A 656 -34.14 27.79 126.04
CA THR A 656 -34.88 26.62 125.51
C THR A 656 -34.30 26.14 124.17
N ILE A 657 -33.93 27.07 123.28
CA ILE A 657 -33.39 26.76 121.95
C ILE A 657 -32.11 25.93 122.06
N ASN A 658 -31.25 26.29 123.02
CA ASN A 658 -29.92 25.72 123.22
C ASN A 658 -29.91 24.25 123.70
N GLN A 659 -31.08 23.60 123.85
CA GLN A 659 -31.23 22.18 124.18
C GLN A 659 -31.73 21.32 123.00
N GLN A 660 -32.11 21.91 121.86
CA GLN A 660 -32.60 21.14 120.70
C GLN A 660 -31.49 20.76 119.70
N GLU A 661 -30.52 21.64 119.45
CA GLU A 661 -29.47 21.45 118.41
C GLU A 661 -28.50 20.27 118.65
N GLU A 662 -28.47 19.67 119.85
CA GLU A 662 -27.59 18.53 120.16
C GLU A 662 -28.13 17.18 119.66
N GLN A 663 -29.42 17.06 119.29
CA GLN A 663 -30.03 15.75 118.97
C GLN A 663 -29.98 15.35 117.48
N GLU A 664 -29.96 16.29 116.54
CA GLU A 664 -30.10 15.98 115.10
C GLU A 664 -28.84 15.39 114.44
N LYS A 665 -27.65 15.58 115.02
CA LYS A 665 -26.35 15.38 114.34
C LYS A 665 -25.83 13.92 114.27
N LEU A 666 -26.70 12.90 114.36
CA LEU A 666 -26.27 11.51 114.56
C LEU A 666 -26.74 10.46 113.52
N GLU A 667 -27.60 10.78 112.55
CA GLU A 667 -28.29 9.73 111.76
C GLU A 667 -27.92 9.62 110.25
N GLU A 668 -27.10 10.53 109.71
CA GLU A 668 -26.93 10.73 108.24
C GLU A 668 -25.93 9.78 107.51
N VAL A 669 -25.62 8.58 108.05
CA VAL A 669 -24.38 7.84 107.65
C VAL A 669 -24.61 6.52 106.88
N ALA A 670 -25.85 6.11 106.53
CA ALA A 670 -26.11 4.74 106.06
C ALA A 670 -27.06 4.55 104.85
N LYS A 671 -26.52 4.59 103.61
CA LYS A 671 -26.94 3.86 102.36
C LYS A 671 -26.13 4.36 101.14
N GLN A 672 -26.04 3.68 99.99
CA GLN A 672 -25.63 2.29 99.66
C GLN A 672 -25.63 2.11 98.12
N THR A 673 -24.53 1.61 97.53
CA THR A 673 -24.49 0.94 96.20
C THR A 673 -24.99 -0.51 96.34
N PRO A 674 -25.55 -1.23 95.31
CA PRO A 674 -24.76 -1.67 94.13
C PRO A 674 -25.51 -2.16 92.84
N SER A 675 -24.72 -2.73 91.90
CA SER A 675 -25.02 -3.91 91.03
C SER A 675 -25.63 -3.74 89.62
N SER A 676 -25.54 -4.83 88.82
CA SER A 676 -25.55 -4.85 87.34
C SER A 676 -25.72 -6.27 86.77
N SER A 677 -26.14 -6.46 85.50
CA SER A 677 -26.26 -7.81 84.88
C SER A 677 -26.26 -7.86 83.33
N SER A 678 -25.75 -8.99 82.78
CA SER A 678 -25.96 -9.55 81.41
C SER A 678 -25.41 -8.77 80.17
N SER A 679 -25.30 -9.31 78.94
CA SER A 679 -24.83 -10.63 78.41
C SER A 679 -25.01 -10.71 76.87
N SER A 680 -24.29 -11.47 76.01
CA SER A 680 -22.91 -12.01 75.96
C SER A 680 -22.76 -12.95 74.72
N ILE A 681 -21.53 -13.16 74.18
CA ILE A 681 -21.12 -14.27 73.25
C ILE A 681 -21.63 -14.10 71.77
N THR A 682 -20.92 -14.43 70.66
CA THR A 682 -19.75 -15.30 70.39
C THR A 682 -18.69 -14.70 69.41
N HIS A 683 -17.50 -15.32 69.42
CA HIS A 683 -16.21 -15.06 68.72
C HIS A 683 -16.13 -14.61 67.24
N THR A 684 -14.99 -13.97 66.92
CA THR A 684 -14.23 -14.10 65.66
C THR A 684 -12.78 -14.46 66.00
N GLU A 685 -12.12 -15.34 65.23
CA GLU A 685 -10.77 -15.85 65.52
C GLU A 685 -9.70 -15.29 64.53
N ALA A 686 -8.45 -15.18 64.97
CA ALA A 686 -7.37 -14.51 64.23
C ALA A 686 -6.49 -15.48 63.41
N ALA A 687 -5.90 -14.99 62.32
CA ALA A 687 -4.99 -15.74 61.45
C ALA A 687 -3.63 -15.04 61.25
N SER A 688 -2.56 -15.82 61.18
CA SER A 688 -1.16 -15.39 61.35
C SER A 688 -0.48 -14.85 60.07
N PRO A 689 0.56 -13.99 60.18
CA PRO A 689 1.15 -13.25 59.04
C PRO A 689 2.11 -14.08 58.15
N LEU A 690 1.77 -15.33 57.83
CA LEU A 690 2.62 -16.24 57.05
C LEU A 690 2.21 -16.40 55.57
N SER A 691 1.08 -15.82 55.16
CA SER A 691 0.55 -15.88 53.79
C SER A 691 1.21 -14.85 52.86
N THR A 692 1.36 -13.61 53.32
CA THR A 692 1.83 -12.47 52.51
C THR A 692 3.21 -12.69 51.90
N VAL A 693 4.15 -13.27 52.66
CA VAL A 693 5.53 -13.54 52.20
C VAL A 693 5.54 -14.54 51.04
N LYS A 694 4.70 -15.58 51.07
CA LYS A 694 4.59 -16.56 49.99
C LYS A 694 4.05 -15.95 48.71
N PHE A 695 3.13 -14.99 48.81
CA PHE A 695 2.57 -14.29 47.65
C PHE A 695 3.64 -13.43 46.95
N ILE A 696 4.42 -12.66 47.72
CA ILE A 696 5.50 -11.80 47.18
C ILE A 696 6.58 -12.63 46.47
N VAL A 697 7.03 -13.74 47.09
CA VAL A 697 8.03 -14.64 46.48
C VAL A 697 7.48 -15.34 45.24
N GLY A 698 6.20 -15.73 45.24
CA GLY A 698 5.54 -16.33 44.08
C GLY A 698 5.47 -15.38 42.88
N VAL A 699 5.05 -14.12 43.09
CA VAL A 699 5.00 -13.09 42.03
C VAL A 699 6.39 -12.84 41.44
N ALA A 700 7.42 -12.68 42.28
CA ALA A 700 8.79 -12.44 41.83
C ALA A 700 9.33 -13.57 40.92
N LEU A 701 9.09 -14.84 41.27
CA LEU A 701 9.49 -15.99 40.45
C LEU A 701 8.76 -16.03 39.11
N VAL A 702 7.45 -15.72 39.09
CA VAL A 702 6.65 -15.66 37.85
C VAL A 702 7.16 -14.54 36.93
N SER A 703 7.49 -13.37 37.45
CA SER A 703 8.07 -12.27 36.66
C SER A 703 9.40 -12.64 36.01
N VAL A 704 10.29 -13.37 36.71
CA VAL A 704 11.57 -13.83 36.15
C VAL A 704 11.34 -14.85 35.03
N ILE A 705 10.43 -15.82 35.22
CA ILE A 705 10.11 -16.83 34.20
C ILE A 705 9.52 -16.17 32.94
N ILE A 706 8.61 -15.22 33.10
CA ILE A 706 8.02 -14.46 31.98
C ILE A 706 9.11 -13.68 31.23
N GLY A 707 10.03 -13.02 31.94
CA GLY A 707 11.16 -12.30 31.32
C GLY A 707 12.07 -13.21 30.48
N VAL A 708 12.41 -14.39 30.99
CA VAL A 708 13.25 -15.39 30.27
C VAL A 708 12.55 -15.98 29.05
N ILE A 709 11.21 -16.06 29.04
CA ILE A 709 10.43 -16.54 27.90
C ILE A 709 10.29 -15.47 26.81
N LEU A 710 10.06 -14.20 27.20
CA LEU A 710 10.00 -13.07 26.26
C LEU A 710 11.37 -12.76 25.63
N GLY A 711 12.45 -12.79 26.42
CA GLY A 711 13.84 -12.65 25.96
C GLY A 711 14.40 -13.85 25.16
N LYS A 712 13.52 -14.74 24.66
CA LYS A 712 13.82 -15.81 23.69
C LYS A 712 12.90 -15.77 22.46
N ARG A 713 12.10 -14.70 22.31
CA ARG A 713 11.22 -14.46 21.14
C ARG A 713 11.43 -13.09 20.48
N TYR A 714 12.40 -12.34 20.98
CA TYR A 714 13.15 -11.27 20.33
C TYR A 714 14.63 -11.67 20.37
#